data_AF-A0A8C9SEX4-F1
#
_entry.id   AF-A0A8C9SEX4-F1
#
_cell.length_a   1.000
_cell.length_b   1.000
_cell.length_c   1.000
_cell.angle_alpha   90.00
_cell.angle_beta   90.00
_cell.angle_gamma   90.00
#
_symmetry.space_group_name_H-M   'P 1'
#
loop_
_entity.id
_entity.type
_entity.pdbx_description
1 polymer ?
#
loop_
_entity_poly.entity_id
_entity_poly.type
_entity_poly.pdbx_seq_one_letter_code
_entity_poly.pdbx_strand_id
1 'polypeptide(L)'
;MASVEAAAEHERILREIESTDTNCIGPTLRSVYDGQEHGLFMDKLEGRIRNHDREIEKMCNHHFQGFVDSITELLKVRGEAQKLKVCTMGHDCSRWCRLQQCNIAATIDKLSHCLPGTLWEGAGHQHECLNPRYYPALRTLEQLEHTCLPRASHYRFCTIMAENILVLRTQIRDIAMSDLKDFLESIRKHSDKIGETAMKQVSLQGFAQCFVGVRTILSNVLKVFVLVLLNALVCCCFQGARDTFESYYRKQRRKQARLVLQPHSNMGYGFLVNQLFDMLLEMREQYGEILLKKWSGTFRQILDQDNYSPIPVSMEEEYRCIVGQFPFQDPELEKLPYPKKLPFSAFVPKVYVQVKEFIYACLKFSEDLHLSSTEIDDMIRKSTNLLLTRTLSNCLQYAIKKKNVGLAELVQIIINTTHLEQSCHFLEGFISNITNIPPDTINATKLYGMATFKDARHTAEEEIYTNLNQKIDQFLQLADYDWIAPQAGSQASDYLSDLIAFLCSTFAVFTNLPGKVAQTACMSACKHLSTSLLQLLLEADVRQVSMGALQQFNLDVKECERFARAGPVPGFQGDTLLLAFIDLRQLLDLFTQWDWSTYLADYGRPTCKYLRVNPHTALALLEKMKDTSRKNNVFAQFRKNERDKQKLIDTVVKQLRNLISTQQS
;
A
#
# COMPACT_ATOMS: atom_id res chain seq x y z
N MET A 1 54.23 -38.39 -37.94
CA MET A 1 52.92 -39.02 -37.64
C MET A 1 51.84 -37.98 -37.34
N ALA A 2 52.10 -36.93 -36.54
CA ALA A 2 51.11 -35.87 -36.23
C ALA A 2 50.50 -35.13 -37.46
N SER A 3 51.26 -34.88 -38.53
CA SER A 3 50.75 -34.18 -39.74
C SER A 3 49.71 -34.98 -40.54
N VAL A 4 49.73 -36.31 -40.45
CA VAL A 4 48.78 -37.17 -41.20
C VAL A 4 47.43 -37.23 -40.48
N GLU A 5 47.44 -37.21 -39.15
CA GLU A 5 46.23 -37.16 -38.32
C GLU A 5 45.51 -35.81 -38.47
N ALA A 6 46.23 -34.69 -38.43
CA ALA A 6 45.65 -33.36 -38.65
C ALA A 6 45.03 -33.22 -40.06
N ALA A 7 45.67 -33.81 -41.08
CA ALA A 7 45.15 -33.80 -42.45
C ALA A 7 43.84 -34.61 -42.60
N ALA A 8 43.68 -35.70 -41.85
CA ALA A 8 42.46 -36.51 -41.84
C ALA A 8 41.32 -35.84 -41.06
N GLU A 9 41.65 -35.15 -39.97
CA GLU A 9 40.71 -34.35 -39.17
C GLU A 9 40.09 -33.22 -40.02
N HIS A 10 40.92 -32.48 -40.77
CA HIS A 10 40.45 -31.42 -41.65
C HIS A 10 39.53 -31.92 -42.78
N GLU A 11 39.80 -33.11 -43.34
CA GLU A 11 38.95 -33.71 -44.37
C GLU A 11 37.61 -34.18 -43.80
N ARG A 12 37.60 -34.68 -42.56
CA ARG A 12 36.39 -35.06 -41.83
C ARG A 12 35.51 -33.84 -41.57
N ILE A 13 36.11 -32.74 -41.13
CA ILE A 13 35.42 -31.46 -40.87
C ILE A 13 34.81 -30.90 -42.16
N LEU A 14 35.52 -30.94 -43.28
CA LEU A 14 35.00 -30.49 -44.58
C LEU A 14 33.77 -31.30 -45.02
N ARG A 15 33.77 -32.63 -44.83
CA ARG A 15 32.59 -33.46 -45.13
C ARG A 15 31.42 -33.19 -44.18
N GLU A 16 31.72 -32.87 -42.92
CA GLU A 16 30.69 -32.50 -41.95
C GLU A 16 30.05 -31.16 -42.33
N ILE A 17 30.83 -30.18 -42.78
CA ILE A 17 30.33 -28.92 -43.34
C ILE A 17 29.49 -29.16 -44.61
N GLU A 18 29.91 -30.07 -45.50
CA GLU A 18 29.17 -30.42 -46.72
C GLU A 18 27.83 -31.14 -46.44
N SER A 19 27.71 -31.85 -45.31
CA SER A 19 26.56 -32.71 -44.99
C SER A 19 25.60 -32.16 -43.92
N THR A 20 25.95 -31.09 -43.23
CA THR A 20 25.14 -30.54 -42.13
C THR A 20 24.34 -29.31 -42.58
N ASP A 21 23.02 -29.35 -42.40
CA ASP A 21 22.15 -28.20 -42.63
C ASP A 21 22.59 -26.98 -41.80
N THR A 22 22.67 -25.83 -42.47
CA THR A 22 23.25 -24.51 -42.10
C THR A 22 23.13 -23.97 -40.66
N ASN A 23 22.39 -24.62 -39.77
CA ASN A 23 22.14 -24.18 -38.40
C ASN A 23 23.12 -24.74 -37.34
N CYS A 24 24.02 -25.65 -37.69
CA CYS A 24 24.94 -26.29 -36.74
C CYS A 24 26.43 -26.20 -37.13
N ILE A 25 26.81 -25.27 -38.00
CA ILE A 25 28.20 -25.12 -38.48
C ILE A 25 29.10 -24.40 -37.43
N GLY A 26 28.49 -23.62 -36.54
CA GLY A 26 29.19 -22.78 -35.57
C GLY A 26 30.14 -23.52 -34.60
N PRO A 27 29.74 -24.65 -33.98
CA PRO A 27 30.62 -25.43 -33.11
C PRO A 27 31.79 -26.07 -33.86
N THR A 28 31.54 -26.57 -35.08
CA THR A 28 32.54 -27.20 -35.94
C THR A 28 33.59 -26.19 -36.43
N LEU A 29 33.18 -24.96 -36.78
CA LEU A 29 34.12 -23.89 -37.12
C LEU A 29 34.90 -23.36 -35.90
N ARG A 30 34.29 -23.40 -34.70
CA ARG A 30 34.98 -23.01 -33.47
C ARG A 30 36.10 -23.99 -33.13
N SER A 31 35.91 -25.30 -33.32
CA SER A 31 36.98 -26.29 -33.11
C SER A 31 38.15 -26.13 -34.08
N VAL A 32 37.90 -25.60 -35.28
CA VAL A 32 38.95 -25.26 -36.26
C VAL A 32 39.73 -24.02 -35.83
N TYR A 33 39.05 -22.99 -35.31
CA TYR A 33 39.68 -21.75 -34.83
C TYR A 33 40.48 -21.93 -33.53
N ASP A 34 40.04 -22.83 -32.65
CA ASP A 34 40.75 -23.15 -31.41
C ASP A 34 42.03 -23.99 -31.67
N GLY A 35 42.17 -24.58 -32.87
CA GLY A 35 43.39 -25.25 -33.34
C GLY A 35 44.43 -24.28 -33.92
N GLN A 36 45.73 -24.51 -33.67
CA GLN A 36 46.82 -23.65 -34.16
C GLN A 36 47.06 -23.69 -35.68
N GLU A 37 46.36 -24.56 -36.43
CA GLU A 37 46.59 -24.84 -37.87
C GLU A 37 45.48 -24.33 -38.80
N HIS A 38 44.81 -23.23 -38.44
CA HIS A 38 43.72 -22.62 -39.24
C HIS A 38 44.11 -22.30 -40.70
N GLY A 39 45.35 -21.90 -40.96
CA GLY A 39 45.84 -21.62 -42.32
C GLY A 39 45.84 -22.85 -43.23
N LEU A 40 46.25 -24.02 -42.70
CA LEU A 40 46.27 -25.29 -43.45
C LEU A 40 44.85 -25.79 -43.76
N PHE A 41 43.89 -25.50 -42.89
CA PHE A 41 42.47 -25.80 -43.15
C PHE A 41 41.91 -24.92 -44.28
N MET A 42 42.20 -23.62 -44.27
CA MET A 42 41.76 -22.69 -45.32
C MET A 42 42.31 -23.07 -46.69
N ASP A 43 43.59 -23.47 -46.79
CA ASP A 43 44.18 -23.94 -48.05
C ASP A 43 43.49 -25.22 -48.57
N LYS A 44 43.15 -26.15 -47.68
CA LYS A 44 42.39 -27.36 -48.04
C LYS A 44 40.95 -27.04 -48.47
N LEU A 45 40.27 -26.13 -47.77
CA LEU A 45 38.92 -25.67 -48.14
C LEU A 45 38.93 -25.00 -49.51
N GLU A 46 39.90 -24.13 -49.77
CA GLU A 46 40.03 -23.46 -51.07
C GLU A 46 40.35 -24.46 -52.19
N GLY A 47 41.19 -25.47 -51.92
CA GLY A 47 41.39 -26.60 -52.81
C GLY A 47 40.10 -27.39 -53.10
N ARG A 48 39.26 -27.59 -52.07
CA ARG A 48 37.97 -28.29 -52.17
C ARG A 48 36.95 -27.50 -52.99
N ILE A 49 36.90 -26.19 -52.82
CA ILE A 49 36.07 -25.25 -53.61
C ILE A 49 36.50 -25.29 -55.07
N ARG A 50 37.80 -25.12 -55.36
CA ARG A 50 38.32 -25.18 -56.73
C ARG A 50 38.01 -26.51 -57.41
N ASN A 51 38.02 -27.62 -56.68
CA ASN A 51 37.69 -28.93 -57.24
C ASN A 51 36.18 -29.06 -57.55
N HIS A 52 35.30 -28.51 -56.71
CA HIS A 52 33.86 -28.45 -56.99
C HIS A 52 33.56 -27.50 -58.16
N ASP A 53 34.18 -26.33 -58.21
CA ASP A 53 34.05 -25.41 -59.34
C ASP A 53 34.49 -26.08 -60.64
N ARG A 54 35.58 -26.84 -60.61
CA ARG A 54 36.05 -27.60 -61.78
C ARG A 54 35.11 -28.73 -62.19
N GLU A 55 34.49 -29.42 -61.24
CA GLU A 55 33.46 -30.43 -61.53
C GLU A 55 32.17 -29.78 -62.05
N ILE A 56 31.75 -28.64 -61.51
CA ILE A 56 30.62 -27.83 -62.01
C ILE A 56 30.92 -27.35 -63.43
N GLU A 57 32.11 -26.83 -63.69
CA GLU A 57 32.53 -26.36 -65.02
C GLU A 57 32.59 -27.53 -66.01
N LYS A 58 33.09 -28.70 -65.59
CA LYS A 58 33.09 -29.92 -66.40
C LYS A 58 31.66 -30.42 -66.69
N MET A 59 30.76 -30.37 -65.71
CA MET A 59 29.36 -30.77 -65.87
C MET A 59 28.61 -29.79 -66.79
N CYS A 60 28.85 -28.49 -66.62
CA CYS A 60 28.32 -27.44 -67.49
C CYS A 60 28.85 -27.62 -68.92
N ASN A 61 30.16 -27.79 -69.09
CA ASN A 61 30.74 -28.04 -70.42
C ASN A 61 30.17 -29.31 -71.05
N HIS A 62 29.96 -30.40 -70.30
CA HIS A 62 29.31 -31.60 -70.83
C HIS A 62 27.87 -31.32 -71.32
N HIS A 63 27.09 -30.56 -70.56
CA HIS A 63 25.71 -30.20 -70.92
C HIS A 63 25.60 -29.15 -72.04
N PHE A 64 26.56 -28.22 -72.14
CA PHE A 64 26.56 -27.16 -73.16
C PHE A 64 27.34 -27.54 -74.42
N GLN A 65 28.19 -28.58 -74.42
CA GLN A 65 28.91 -29.02 -75.61
C GLN A 65 27.94 -29.42 -76.74
N GLY A 66 26.87 -30.17 -76.44
CA GLY A 66 25.86 -30.52 -77.44
C GLY A 66 25.13 -29.29 -78.02
N PHE A 67 24.97 -28.23 -77.23
CA PHE A 67 24.40 -26.96 -77.68
C PHE A 67 25.38 -26.17 -78.55
N VAL A 68 26.67 -26.13 -78.16
CA VAL A 68 27.73 -25.49 -78.94
C VAL A 68 27.94 -26.21 -80.28
N ASP A 69 27.92 -27.54 -80.29
CA ASP A 69 28.03 -28.35 -81.51
C ASP A 69 26.82 -28.08 -82.44
N SER A 70 25.61 -27.99 -81.88
CA SER A 70 24.40 -27.62 -82.63
C SER A 70 24.46 -26.21 -83.22
N ILE A 71 25.00 -25.23 -82.49
CA ILE A 71 25.21 -23.86 -83.01
C ILE A 71 26.28 -23.85 -84.11
N THR A 72 27.33 -24.65 -83.98
CA THR A 72 28.41 -24.75 -84.97
C THR A 72 27.92 -25.40 -86.26
N GLU A 73 27.06 -26.43 -86.16
CA GLU A 73 26.32 -27.01 -87.29
C GLU A 73 25.42 -25.96 -87.96
N LEU A 74 24.70 -25.16 -87.18
CA LEU A 74 23.81 -24.12 -87.69
C LEU A 74 24.57 -22.99 -88.43
N LEU A 75 25.77 -22.66 -87.96
CA LEU A 75 26.68 -21.73 -88.63
C LEU A 75 27.25 -22.30 -89.94
N LYS A 76 27.52 -23.62 -90.01
CA LYS A 76 27.86 -24.30 -91.27
C LYS A 76 26.68 -24.27 -92.26
N VAL A 77 25.47 -24.60 -91.81
CA VAL A 77 24.25 -24.56 -92.62
C VAL A 77 23.99 -23.13 -93.13
N ARG A 78 24.30 -22.09 -92.35
CA ARG A 78 24.21 -20.69 -92.80
C ARG A 78 25.17 -20.40 -93.97
N GLY A 79 26.38 -20.96 -93.95
CA GLY A 79 27.35 -20.86 -95.04
C GLY A 79 26.93 -21.60 -96.31
N GLU A 80 26.31 -22.78 -96.16
CA GLU A 80 25.74 -23.53 -97.29
C GLU A 80 24.47 -22.87 -97.86
N ALA A 81 23.61 -22.31 -96.99
CA ALA A 81 22.44 -21.53 -97.39
C ALA A 81 22.82 -20.26 -98.15
N GLN A 82 23.94 -19.60 -97.80
CA GLN A 82 24.47 -18.49 -98.59
C GLN A 82 24.98 -18.92 -99.97
N LYS A 83 25.58 -20.12 -100.11
CA LYS A 83 25.94 -20.69 -101.42
C LYS A 83 24.70 -21.05 -102.26
N LEU A 84 23.64 -21.58 -101.64
CA LEU A 84 22.36 -21.90 -102.29
C LEU A 84 21.58 -20.67 -102.76
N LYS A 85 21.76 -19.52 -102.09
CA LYS A 85 21.12 -18.25 -102.46
C LYS A 85 21.64 -17.67 -103.79
N VAL A 86 22.81 -18.10 -104.26
CA VAL A 86 23.39 -17.67 -105.55
C VAL A 86 22.92 -18.56 -106.72
N CYS A 87 22.44 -19.79 -106.45
CA CYS A 87 22.04 -20.74 -107.51
C CYS A 87 20.52 -20.82 -107.77
N THR A 88 19.67 -20.12 -107.02
CA THR A 88 18.20 -20.26 -107.11
C THR A 88 17.49 -19.00 -107.63
N MET A 89 18.05 -18.37 -108.67
CA MET A 89 17.27 -17.53 -109.58
C MET A 89 17.06 -18.32 -110.87
N GLY A 90 15.96 -19.07 -110.94
CA GLY A 90 15.64 -19.86 -112.12
C GLY A 90 14.29 -20.58 -112.09
N HIS A 91 13.23 -19.79 -112.30
CA HIS A 91 11.95 -20.12 -112.95
C HIS A 91 10.91 -21.11 -112.32
N ASP A 92 9.65 -20.68 -112.41
CA ASP A 92 8.38 -21.46 -112.40
C ASP A 92 7.60 -21.80 -111.11
N CYS A 93 7.47 -20.87 -110.16
CA CYS A 93 6.40 -20.97 -109.16
C CYS A 93 5.91 -19.61 -108.65
N SER A 94 5.20 -18.83 -109.46
CA SER A 94 4.91 -17.41 -109.12
C SER A 94 3.43 -17.06 -108.94
N ARG A 95 2.46 -17.97 -109.16
CA ARG A 95 1.03 -17.63 -108.98
C ARG A 95 0.36 -18.33 -107.79
N TRP A 96 0.59 -19.63 -107.61
CA TRP A 96 0.18 -20.36 -106.41
C TRP A 96 0.99 -19.95 -105.17
N CYS A 97 2.30 -19.73 -105.31
CA CYS A 97 3.12 -19.16 -104.24
C CYS A 97 2.67 -17.76 -103.83
N ARG A 98 2.15 -16.91 -104.72
CA ARG A 98 1.66 -15.58 -104.32
C ARG A 98 0.36 -15.65 -103.53
N LEU A 99 -0.57 -16.53 -103.89
CA LEU A 99 -1.79 -16.73 -103.11
C LEU A 99 -1.49 -17.37 -101.74
N GLN A 100 -0.59 -18.37 -101.74
CA GLN A 100 -0.14 -19.03 -100.52
C GLN A 100 0.70 -18.08 -99.66
N GLN A 101 1.55 -17.24 -100.23
CA GLN A 101 2.28 -16.17 -99.52
C GLN A 101 1.33 -15.10 -98.98
N CYS A 102 0.29 -14.70 -99.70
CA CYS A 102 -0.68 -13.72 -99.17
C CYS A 102 -1.52 -14.33 -98.05
N ASN A 103 -1.94 -15.59 -98.16
CA ASN A 103 -2.65 -16.29 -97.09
C ASN A 103 -1.75 -16.55 -95.88
N ILE A 104 -0.50 -16.96 -96.11
CA ILE A 104 0.51 -17.14 -95.07
C ILE A 104 0.88 -15.79 -94.47
N ALA A 105 1.02 -14.72 -95.25
CA ALA A 105 1.29 -13.36 -94.75
C ALA A 105 0.12 -12.82 -93.95
N ALA A 106 -1.13 -13.00 -94.38
CA ALA A 106 -2.32 -12.62 -93.60
C ALA A 106 -2.48 -13.48 -92.34
N THR A 107 -2.10 -14.75 -92.40
CA THR A 107 -2.08 -15.65 -91.24
C THR A 107 -0.95 -15.28 -90.27
N ILE A 108 0.22 -14.90 -90.79
CA ILE A 108 1.34 -14.34 -90.04
C ILE A 108 0.91 -13.02 -89.42
N ASP A 109 0.28 -12.10 -90.14
CA ASP A 109 -0.14 -10.79 -89.62
C ASP A 109 -1.19 -10.93 -88.50
N LYS A 110 -2.11 -11.89 -88.66
CA LYS A 110 -3.08 -12.27 -87.60
C LYS A 110 -2.41 -13.01 -86.43
N LEU A 111 -1.43 -13.89 -86.68
CA LEU A 111 -0.62 -14.54 -85.62
C LEU A 111 0.28 -13.54 -84.90
N SER A 112 0.79 -12.53 -85.59
CA SER A 112 1.61 -11.43 -85.07
C SER A 112 0.78 -10.50 -84.19
N HIS A 113 -0.49 -10.26 -84.53
CA HIS A 113 -1.43 -9.59 -83.63
C HIS A 113 -1.80 -10.45 -82.40
N CYS A 114 -1.74 -11.78 -82.50
CA CYS A 114 -1.87 -12.72 -81.37
C CYS A 114 -0.57 -12.94 -80.57
N LEU A 115 0.55 -12.37 -81.01
CA LEU A 115 1.86 -12.41 -80.36
C LEU A 115 2.20 -11.02 -79.78
N PRO A 116 1.60 -10.58 -78.66
CA PRO A 116 2.19 -9.49 -77.89
C PRO A 116 3.58 -9.95 -77.42
N GLY A 117 4.64 -9.31 -77.92
CA GLY A 117 6.03 -9.51 -77.50
C GLY A 117 6.29 -9.24 -76.01
N THR A 118 5.28 -8.90 -75.22
CA THR A 118 5.33 -8.77 -73.77
C THR A 118 5.05 -10.08 -73.02
N LEU A 119 4.52 -11.12 -73.69
CA LEU A 119 4.09 -12.37 -73.03
C LEU A 119 5.23 -13.37 -72.79
N TRP A 120 6.24 -13.38 -73.65
CA TRP A 120 7.38 -14.30 -73.52
C TRP A 120 8.52 -13.75 -72.64
N GLU A 121 8.79 -12.44 -72.69
CA GLU A 121 9.74 -11.82 -71.74
C GLU A 121 9.27 -11.88 -70.28
N GLY A 122 7.95 -11.96 -70.04
CA GLY A 122 7.40 -12.16 -68.69
C GLY A 122 7.36 -13.61 -68.22
N ALA A 123 7.25 -14.59 -69.14
CA ALA A 123 7.11 -16.01 -68.80
C ALA A 123 8.45 -16.74 -68.65
N GLY A 124 9.51 -16.30 -69.35
CA GLY A 124 10.87 -16.84 -69.20
C GLY A 124 11.48 -16.63 -67.80
N HIS A 125 10.93 -15.72 -67.01
CA HIS A 125 11.34 -15.45 -65.62
C HIS A 125 10.57 -16.28 -64.57
N GLN A 126 9.90 -17.37 -64.94
CA GLN A 126 9.22 -18.25 -63.96
C GLN A 126 10.13 -19.26 -63.24
N HIS A 127 11.44 -19.28 -63.50
CA HIS A 127 12.36 -20.18 -62.79
C HIS A 127 13.52 -19.49 -62.06
N GLU A 128 13.68 -18.17 -62.20
CA GLU A 128 14.82 -17.43 -61.64
C GLU A 128 14.38 -16.15 -60.94
N CYS A 129 13.42 -16.30 -60.01
CA CYS A 129 12.99 -15.25 -59.09
C CYS A 129 12.79 -15.84 -57.69
N LEU A 130 13.88 -16.28 -57.08
CA LEU A 130 14.01 -16.54 -55.64
C LEU A 130 13.98 -15.23 -54.81
N ASN A 131 13.03 -14.33 -55.09
CA ASN A 131 12.78 -13.14 -54.29
C ASN A 131 11.28 -12.77 -54.33
N PRO A 132 10.62 -12.52 -53.18
CA PRO A 132 9.17 -12.41 -53.09
C PRO A 132 8.73 -11.01 -53.53
N ARG A 133 8.58 -10.80 -54.83
CA ARG A 133 8.00 -9.57 -55.39
C ARG A 133 6.67 -9.89 -56.06
N TYR A 134 5.66 -10.16 -55.24
CA TYR A 134 4.27 -10.43 -55.68
C TYR A 134 3.63 -9.24 -56.40
N TYR A 135 4.03 -8.01 -56.07
CA TYR A 135 3.47 -6.80 -56.66
C TYR A 135 3.81 -6.59 -58.15
N PRO A 136 5.09 -6.69 -58.60
CA PRO A 136 5.42 -6.70 -60.02
C PRO A 136 4.65 -7.75 -60.83
N ALA A 137 4.50 -8.97 -60.30
CA ALA A 137 3.74 -10.03 -60.97
C ALA A 137 2.25 -9.65 -61.16
N LEU A 138 1.62 -9.08 -60.12
CA LEU A 138 0.23 -8.60 -60.21
C LEU A 138 0.06 -7.42 -61.17
N ARG A 139 1.03 -6.50 -61.23
CA ARG A 139 1.03 -5.37 -62.17
C ARG A 139 1.16 -5.83 -63.62
N THR A 140 2.00 -6.82 -63.87
CA THR A 140 2.13 -7.44 -65.21
C THR A 140 0.84 -8.16 -65.61
N LEU A 141 0.18 -8.85 -64.67
CA LEU A 141 -1.13 -9.49 -64.92
C LEU A 141 -2.24 -8.46 -65.24
N GLU A 142 -2.26 -7.33 -64.55
CA GLU A 142 -3.19 -6.22 -64.80
C GLU A 142 -2.93 -5.52 -66.15
N GLN A 143 -1.66 -5.32 -66.52
CA GLN A 143 -1.32 -4.84 -67.87
C GLN A 143 -1.75 -5.84 -68.95
N LEU A 144 -1.64 -7.15 -68.69
CA LEU A 144 -2.12 -8.20 -69.61
C LEU A 144 -3.65 -8.16 -69.78
N GLU A 145 -4.39 -7.90 -68.71
CA GLU A 145 -5.85 -7.83 -68.70
C GLU A 145 -6.42 -6.55 -69.31
N HIS A 146 -5.85 -5.38 -68.98
CA HIS A 146 -6.40 -4.11 -69.45
C HIS A 146 -5.85 -3.66 -70.81
N THR A 147 -4.69 -4.16 -71.23
CA THR A 147 -4.01 -3.68 -72.45
C THR A 147 -3.97 -4.73 -73.56
N CYS A 148 -3.75 -6.00 -73.23
CA CYS A 148 -3.55 -7.07 -74.22
C CYS A 148 -4.84 -7.85 -74.53
N LEU A 149 -5.64 -8.19 -73.51
CA LEU A 149 -6.90 -8.93 -73.67
C LEU A 149 -7.99 -8.19 -74.47
N PRO A 150 -8.21 -6.86 -74.34
CA PRO A 150 -9.23 -6.14 -75.12
C PRO A 150 -8.88 -6.00 -76.60
N ARG A 151 -7.58 -6.08 -76.95
CA ARG A 151 -7.09 -5.98 -78.33
C ARG A 151 -7.20 -7.30 -79.11
N ALA A 152 -7.38 -8.43 -78.42
CA ALA A 152 -7.42 -9.78 -79.02
C ALA A 152 -8.72 -10.55 -78.68
N SER A 153 -9.79 -9.84 -78.28
CA SER A 153 -11.04 -10.39 -77.74
C SER A 153 -11.82 -11.35 -78.64
N HIS A 154 -11.43 -11.49 -79.92
CA HIS A 154 -12.11 -12.33 -80.90
C HIS A 154 -11.73 -13.82 -80.83
N TYR A 155 -10.72 -14.19 -80.03
CA TYR A 155 -10.23 -15.55 -79.95
C TYR A 155 -10.62 -16.26 -78.65
N ARG A 156 -11.08 -17.50 -78.76
CA ARG A 156 -11.58 -18.33 -77.65
C ARG A 156 -10.53 -18.58 -76.55
N PHE A 157 -9.24 -18.59 -76.91
CA PHE A 157 -8.15 -18.72 -75.94
C PHE A 157 -8.02 -17.50 -75.02
N CYS A 158 -8.42 -16.30 -75.46
CA CYS A 158 -8.40 -15.10 -74.62
C CYS A 158 -9.41 -15.18 -73.48
N THR A 159 -10.58 -15.79 -73.71
CA THR A 159 -11.55 -16.12 -72.65
C THR A 159 -10.97 -17.10 -71.63
N ILE A 160 -10.31 -18.17 -72.10
CA ILE A 160 -9.66 -19.18 -71.24
C ILE A 160 -8.49 -18.54 -70.46
N MET A 161 -7.75 -17.62 -71.09
CA MET A 161 -6.64 -16.92 -70.45
C MET A 161 -7.12 -15.89 -69.42
N ALA A 162 -8.25 -15.21 -69.67
CA ALA A 162 -8.88 -14.33 -68.68
C ALA A 162 -9.39 -15.12 -67.45
N GLU A 163 -9.99 -16.28 -67.65
CA GLU A 163 -10.36 -17.20 -66.56
C GLU A 163 -9.12 -17.66 -65.77
N ASN A 164 -8.04 -18.01 -66.46
CA ASN A 164 -6.79 -18.42 -65.81
C ASN A 164 -6.06 -17.28 -65.09
N ILE A 165 -6.19 -16.02 -65.54
CA ILE A 165 -5.63 -14.84 -64.84
C ILE A 165 -6.31 -14.65 -63.49
N LEU A 166 -7.62 -14.86 -63.41
CA LEU A 166 -8.34 -14.84 -62.12
C LEU A 166 -7.83 -15.93 -61.18
N VAL A 167 -7.62 -17.15 -61.70
CA VAL A 167 -7.05 -18.27 -60.93
C VAL A 167 -5.62 -17.94 -60.44
N LEU A 168 -4.76 -17.40 -61.30
CA LEU A 168 -3.40 -16.98 -60.94
C LEU A 168 -3.40 -15.88 -59.87
N ARG A 169 -4.30 -14.88 -59.96
CA ARG A 169 -4.44 -13.85 -58.91
C ARG A 169 -4.86 -14.46 -57.58
N THR A 170 -5.82 -15.38 -57.58
CA THR A 170 -6.23 -16.08 -56.35
C THR A 170 -5.09 -16.93 -55.77
N GLN A 171 -4.30 -17.62 -56.61
CA GLN A 171 -3.15 -18.38 -56.16
C GLN A 171 -2.07 -17.48 -55.54
N ILE A 172 -1.72 -16.36 -56.18
CA ILE A 172 -0.75 -15.39 -55.64
C ILE A 172 -1.22 -14.83 -54.29
N ARG A 173 -2.52 -14.51 -54.16
CA ARG A 173 -3.11 -14.06 -52.89
C ARG A 173 -3.02 -15.14 -51.81
N ASP A 174 -3.37 -16.37 -52.15
CA ASP A 174 -3.43 -17.47 -51.18
C ASP A 174 -2.02 -17.84 -50.69
N ILE A 175 -1.01 -17.79 -51.57
CA ILE A 175 0.42 -17.93 -51.22
C ILE A 175 0.88 -16.78 -50.33
N ALA A 176 0.62 -15.52 -50.71
CA ALA A 176 1.00 -14.36 -49.90
C ALA A 176 0.32 -14.34 -48.52
N MET A 177 -0.92 -14.84 -48.43
CA MET A 177 -1.64 -15.02 -47.16
C MET A 177 -1.10 -16.20 -46.35
N SER A 178 -0.59 -17.26 -46.98
CA SER A 178 0.11 -18.35 -46.29
C SER A 178 1.42 -17.84 -45.68
N ASP A 179 2.23 -17.13 -46.46
CA ASP A 179 3.49 -16.54 -45.98
C ASP A 179 3.27 -15.62 -44.77
N LEU A 180 2.20 -14.81 -44.80
CA LEU A 180 1.82 -13.97 -43.67
C LEU A 180 1.40 -14.80 -42.45
N LYS A 181 0.63 -15.87 -42.64
CA LYS A 181 0.20 -16.76 -41.56
C LYS A 181 1.39 -17.45 -40.91
N ASP A 182 2.29 -18.01 -41.72
CA ASP A 182 3.50 -18.69 -41.26
C ASP A 182 4.43 -17.71 -40.53
N PHE A 183 4.54 -16.48 -41.02
CA PHE A 183 5.26 -15.41 -40.35
C PHE A 183 4.63 -15.04 -38.98
N LEU A 184 3.30 -14.88 -38.91
CA LEU A 184 2.61 -14.59 -37.66
C LEU A 184 2.73 -15.74 -36.65
N GLU A 185 2.74 -16.99 -37.11
CA GLU A 185 2.95 -18.16 -36.25
C GLU A 185 4.40 -18.25 -35.76
N SER A 186 5.37 -17.89 -36.60
CA SER A 186 6.79 -17.77 -36.20
C SER A 186 6.99 -16.69 -35.13
N ILE A 187 6.37 -15.52 -35.29
CA ILE A 187 6.37 -14.46 -34.25
C ILE A 187 5.77 -14.97 -32.95
N ARG A 188 4.70 -15.77 -33.03
CA ARG A 188 4.02 -16.33 -31.85
C ARG A 188 4.91 -17.29 -31.05
N LYS A 189 5.79 -18.05 -31.72
CA LYS A 189 6.79 -18.91 -31.04
C LYS A 189 7.87 -18.09 -30.31
N HIS A 190 8.18 -16.89 -30.81
CA HIS A 190 9.19 -16.01 -30.22
C HIS A 190 8.61 -15.02 -29.20
N SER A 191 7.31 -14.77 -29.22
CA SER A 191 6.66 -13.80 -28.31
C SER A 191 6.80 -14.19 -26.84
N ASP A 192 6.81 -15.49 -26.53
CA ASP A 192 6.93 -15.97 -25.15
C ASP A 192 8.32 -15.69 -24.58
N LYS A 193 9.38 -15.90 -25.37
CA LYS A 193 10.77 -15.57 -25.00
C LYS A 193 11.00 -14.06 -24.88
N ILE A 194 10.35 -13.26 -25.72
CA ILE A 194 10.39 -11.80 -25.64
C ILE A 194 9.70 -11.33 -24.35
N GLY A 195 8.54 -11.90 -24.03
CA GLY A 195 7.84 -11.66 -22.77
C GLY A 195 8.69 -12.05 -21.56
N GLU A 196 9.30 -13.23 -21.57
CA GLU A 196 10.20 -13.71 -20.51
C GLU A 196 11.39 -12.77 -20.28
N THR A 197 12.04 -12.32 -21.36
CA THR A 197 13.20 -11.42 -21.28
C THR A 197 12.79 -10.03 -20.78
N ALA A 198 11.66 -9.51 -21.26
CA ALA A 198 11.11 -8.24 -20.80
C ALA A 198 10.74 -8.30 -19.31
N MET A 199 10.11 -9.38 -18.85
CA MET A 199 9.74 -9.58 -17.45
C MET A 199 10.97 -9.75 -16.54
N LYS A 200 12.00 -10.50 -16.98
CA LYS A 200 13.29 -10.63 -16.28
C LYS A 200 14.07 -9.31 -16.19
N GLN A 201 13.94 -8.43 -17.18
CA GLN A 201 14.59 -7.11 -17.15
C GLN A 201 13.82 -6.11 -16.28
N VAL A 202 12.50 -6.19 -16.24
CA VAL A 202 11.66 -5.41 -15.29
C VAL A 202 11.95 -5.80 -13.84
N SER A 203 12.21 -7.08 -13.56
CA SER A 203 12.51 -7.57 -12.20
C SER A 203 13.87 -7.16 -11.65
N LEU A 204 14.82 -6.75 -12.50
CA LEU A 204 16.20 -6.49 -12.06
C LEU A 204 16.58 -4.99 -11.94
N GLN A 205 16.09 -4.08 -12.80
CA GLN A 205 16.70 -2.73 -12.90
C GLN A 205 15.78 -1.53 -13.21
N GLY A 206 14.45 -1.65 -13.14
CA GLY A 206 13.54 -0.52 -13.34
C GLY A 206 13.40 -0.04 -14.80
N PHE A 207 12.32 0.71 -15.06
CA PHE A 207 11.72 0.92 -16.38
C PHE A 207 12.62 1.52 -17.49
N ALA A 208 13.67 2.27 -17.15
CA ALA A 208 14.39 3.12 -18.12
C ALA A 208 15.34 2.36 -19.07
N GLN A 209 15.87 1.18 -18.68
CA GLN A 209 16.76 0.38 -19.54
C GLN A 209 16.05 -0.73 -20.33
N CYS A 210 14.77 -0.99 -20.02
CA CYS A 210 13.93 -1.96 -20.75
C CYS A 210 13.83 -1.63 -22.25
N PHE A 211 13.94 -0.34 -22.62
CA PHE A 211 13.89 0.10 -24.01
C PHE A 211 15.11 -0.32 -24.84
N VAL A 212 16.28 -0.55 -24.25
CA VAL A 212 17.52 -0.81 -25.03
C VAL A 212 17.59 -2.26 -25.50
N GLY A 213 17.27 -3.24 -24.64
CA GLY A 213 17.26 -4.67 -25.00
C GLY A 213 16.12 -5.05 -25.96
N VAL A 214 14.94 -4.47 -25.74
CA VAL A 214 13.76 -4.67 -26.60
C VAL A 214 13.99 -4.09 -28.00
N ARG A 215 14.70 -2.96 -28.12
CA ARG A 215 15.00 -2.29 -29.40
C ARG A 215 15.92 -3.12 -30.30
N THR A 216 16.85 -3.88 -29.74
CA THR A 216 17.77 -4.75 -30.52
C THR A 216 17.04 -5.95 -31.11
N ILE A 217 16.12 -6.56 -30.36
CA ILE A 217 15.28 -7.68 -30.83
C ILE A 217 14.25 -7.17 -31.86
N LEU A 218 13.62 -6.02 -31.60
CA LEU A 218 12.67 -5.41 -32.54
C LEU A 218 13.33 -4.96 -33.85
N SER A 219 14.61 -4.56 -33.87
CA SER A 219 15.29 -4.09 -35.08
C SER A 219 15.37 -5.16 -36.19
N ASN A 220 15.66 -6.42 -35.84
CA ASN A 220 15.72 -7.50 -36.82
C ASN A 220 14.33 -7.99 -37.23
N VAL A 221 13.37 -7.99 -36.29
CA VAL A 221 11.97 -8.32 -36.58
C VAL A 221 11.31 -7.24 -37.46
N LEU A 222 11.60 -5.95 -37.25
CA LEU A 222 11.00 -4.84 -38.01
C LEU A 222 11.32 -4.90 -39.51
N LYS A 223 12.56 -5.27 -39.88
CA LYS A 223 12.97 -5.31 -41.29
C LYS A 223 12.22 -6.37 -42.09
N VAL A 224 12.06 -7.57 -41.52
CA VAL A 224 11.29 -8.67 -42.14
C VAL A 224 9.78 -8.40 -42.04
N PHE A 225 9.32 -7.84 -40.92
CA PHE A 225 7.94 -7.47 -40.68
C PHE A 225 7.40 -6.47 -41.70
N VAL A 226 8.15 -5.40 -41.99
CA VAL A 226 7.72 -4.38 -42.95
C VAL A 226 7.57 -4.98 -44.34
N LEU A 227 8.47 -5.87 -44.77
CA LEU A 227 8.43 -6.47 -46.11
C LEU A 227 7.25 -7.45 -46.29
N VAL A 228 7.04 -8.36 -45.33
CA VAL A 228 5.96 -9.36 -45.39
C VAL A 228 4.58 -8.69 -45.26
N LEU A 229 4.44 -7.70 -44.38
CA LEU A 229 3.19 -6.94 -44.27
C LEU A 229 2.90 -6.09 -45.50
N LEU A 230 3.90 -5.38 -46.05
CA LEU A 230 3.68 -4.59 -47.25
C LEU A 230 3.24 -5.48 -48.41
N ASN A 231 3.91 -6.61 -48.62
CA ASN A 231 3.58 -7.52 -49.72
C ASN A 231 2.16 -8.07 -49.61
N ALA A 232 1.76 -8.55 -48.43
CA ALA A 232 0.41 -9.10 -48.25
C ALA A 232 -0.68 -8.01 -48.29
N LEU A 233 -0.43 -6.82 -47.73
CA LEU A 233 -1.36 -5.69 -47.77
C LEU A 233 -1.53 -5.14 -49.19
N VAL A 234 -0.44 -5.06 -49.97
CA VAL A 234 -0.47 -4.64 -51.38
C VAL A 234 -1.24 -5.66 -52.24
N CYS A 235 -1.00 -6.96 -52.08
CA CYS A 235 -1.77 -8.01 -52.75
C CYS A 235 -3.27 -7.95 -52.41
N CYS A 236 -3.63 -7.80 -51.14
CA CYS A 236 -5.02 -7.75 -50.71
C CYS A 236 -5.73 -6.45 -51.13
N CYS A 237 -5.05 -5.30 -51.15
CA CYS A 237 -5.61 -4.05 -51.66
C CYS A 237 -5.89 -4.11 -53.15
N PHE A 238 -4.99 -4.73 -53.92
CA PHE A 238 -5.13 -4.88 -55.37
C PHE A 238 -6.34 -5.72 -55.79
N GLN A 239 -6.75 -6.66 -54.94
CA GLN A 239 -7.86 -7.58 -55.21
C GLN A 239 -9.16 -7.23 -54.45
N GLY A 240 -9.24 -6.02 -53.86
CA GLY A 240 -10.44 -5.54 -53.14
C GLY A 240 -10.71 -6.22 -51.80
N ALA A 241 -9.77 -6.99 -51.25
CA ALA A 241 -9.91 -7.76 -50.01
C ALA A 241 -9.22 -7.12 -48.79
N ARG A 242 -9.03 -5.80 -48.82
CA ARG A 242 -8.33 -5.02 -47.78
C ARG A 242 -8.93 -5.21 -46.40
N ASP A 243 -10.26 -5.18 -46.30
CA ASP A 243 -10.97 -5.27 -45.01
C ASP A 243 -10.80 -6.65 -44.36
N THR A 244 -10.77 -7.71 -45.17
CA THR A 244 -10.53 -9.08 -44.72
C THR A 244 -9.11 -9.25 -44.18
N PHE A 245 -8.13 -8.67 -44.87
CA PHE A 245 -6.74 -8.64 -44.40
C PHE A 245 -6.60 -7.85 -43.09
N GLU A 246 -7.14 -6.63 -43.04
CA GLU A 246 -7.00 -5.75 -41.88
C GLU A 246 -7.69 -6.34 -40.64
N SER A 247 -8.88 -6.93 -40.82
CA SER A 247 -9.61 -7.64 -39.75
C SER A 247 -8.84 -8.87 -39.24
N TYR A 248 -8.33 -9.71 -40.15
CA TYR A 248 -7.53 -10.88 -39.78
C TYR A 248 -6.24 -10.49 -39.04
N TYR A 249 -5.49 -9.55 -39.61
CA TYR A 249 -4.24 -9.07 -39.05
C TYR A 249 -4.41 -8.42 -37.67
N ARG A 250 -5.39 -7.50 -37.51
CA ARG A 250 -5.68 -6.87 -36.21
C ARG A 250 -6.13 -7.89 -35.17
N LYS A 251 -6.93 -8.89 -35.56
CA LYS A 251 -7.37 -9.97 -34.66
C LYS A 251 -6.19 -10.81 -34.17
N GLN A 252 -5.23 -11.15 -35.05
CA GLN A 252 -4.04 -11.90 -34.67
C GLN A 252 -3.08 -11.08 -33.80
N ARG A 253 -2.83 -9.80 -34.12
CA ARG A 253 -1.99 -8.92 -33.29
C ARG A 253 -2.58 -8.68 -31.91
N ARG A 254 -3.90 -8.56 -31.77
CA ARG A 254 -4.58 -8.48 -30.47
C ARG A 254 -4.43 -9.77 -29.66
N LYS A 255 -4.47 -10.94 -30.31
CA LYS A 255 -4.20 -12.23 -29.65
C LYS A 255 -2.74 -12.34 -29.20
N GLN A 256 -1.78 -11.97 -30.05
CA GLN A 256 -0.35 -11.96 -29.70
C GLN A 256 -0.03 -10.98 -28.57
N ALA A 257 -0.59 -9.77 -28.61
CA ALA A 257 -0.44 -8.80 -27.53
C ALA A 257 -1.03 -9.32 -26.21
N ARG A 258 -2.18 -10.02 -26.26
CA ARG A 258 -2.73 -10.71 -25.08
C ARG A 258 -1.85 -11.86 -24.61
N LEU A 259 -1.21 -12.64 -25.49
CA LEU A 259 -0.28 -13.70 -25.08
C LEU A 259 0.95 -13.15 -24.34
N VAL A 260 1.42 -11.97 -24.74
CA VAL A 260 2.53 -11.27 -24.08
C VAL A 260 2.08 -10.61 -22.76
N LEU A 261 0.81 -10.21 -22.63
CA LEU A 261 0.29 -9.42 -21.50
C LEU A 261 -0.56 -10.23 -20.50
N GLN A 262 -1.10 -11.40 -20.86
CA GLN A 262 -1.91 -12.27 -20.02
C GLN A 262 -1.26 -13.67 -19.93
N PRO A 263 -0.81 -14.11 -18.75
CA PRO A 263 -0.54 -15.52 -18.53
C PRO A 263 -1.85 -16.32 -18.57
N HIS A 264 -1.84 -17.52 -19.14
CA HIS A 264 -3.00 -18.41 -19.09
C HIS A 264 -3.18 -18.99 -17.68
N SER A 265 -4.43 -19.11 -17.26
CA SER A 265 -4.91 -19.53 -15.93
C SER A 265 -4.57 -20.97 -15.50
N ASN A 266 -3.84 -21.75 -16.32
CA ASN A 266 -3.39 -23.10 -15.99
C ASN A 266 -1.86 -23.25 -15.84
N MET A 267 -1.13 -22.15 -15.61
CA MET A 267 0.29 -22.19 -15.25
C MET A 267 0.50 -22.61 -13.78
N GLY A 268 0.22 -23.89 -13.48
CA GLY A 268 0.84 -24.61 -12.36
C GLY A 268 2.27 -25.05 -12.68
N TYR A 269 3.12 -24.13 -13.15
CA TYR A 269 4.51 -24.40 -13.53
C TYR A 269 5.46 -23.42 -12.84
N GLY A 270 5.66 -23.55 -11.53
CA GLY A 270 6.91 -23.12 -10.85
C GLY A 270 7.40 -21.66 -11.02
N PHE A 271 6.60 -20.72 -11.50
CA PHE A 271 6.94 -19.31 -11.52
C PHE A 271 6.66 -18.69 -10.15
N LEU A 272 7.54 -17.81 -9.67
CA LEU A 272 7.34 -16.98 -8.48
C LEU A 272 6.27 -15.90 -8.75
N VAL A 273 5.02 -16.32 -9.02
CA VAL A 273 3.87 -15.40 -9.11
C VAL A 273 3.67 -14.69 -7.77
N ASN A 274 4.19 -15.28 -6.69
CA ASN A 274 4.33 -14.67 -5.37
C ASN A 274 4.86 -13.23 -5.49
N GLN A 275 5.90 -12.92 -6.29
CA GLN A 275 6.43 -11.55 -6.34
C GLN A 275 5.45 -10.49 -6.89
N LEU A 276 4.57 -10.87 -7.82
CA LEU A 276 3.52 -9.99 -8.34
C LEU A 276 2.36 -9.87 -7.34
N PHE A 277 1.98 -10.98 -6.71
CA PHE A 277 1.01 -10.95 -5.62
C PHE A 277 1.53 -10.16 -4.42
N ASP A 278 2.80 -10.31 -4.06
CA ASP A 278 3.51 -9.60 -3.01
C ASP A 278 3.57 -8.10 -3.33
N MET A 279 3.89 -7.73 -4.58
CA MET A 279 3.87 -6.32 -5.00
C MET A 279 2.46 -5.71 -4.97
N LEU A 280 1.42 -6.47 -5.37
CA LEU A 280 0.03 -6.01 -5.26
C LEU A 280 -0.43 -5.90 -3.80
N LEU A 281 -0.03 -6.85 -2.95
CA LEU A 281 -0.26 -6.80 -1.51
C LEU A 281 0.45 -5.60 -0.90
N GLU A 282 1.70 -5.34 -1.26
CA GLU A 282 2.49 -4.21 -0.81
C GLU A 282 1.87 -2.88 -1.30
N MET A 283 1.43 -2.78 -2.56
CA MET A 283 0.71 -1.60 -3.06
C MET A 283 -0.60 -1.35 -2.29
N ARG A 284 -1.34 -2.42 -1.96
CA ARG A 284 -2.56 -2.34 -1.14
C ARG A 284 -2.24 -1.86 0.28
N GLU A 285 -1.20 -2.40 0.90
CA GLU A 285 -0.75 -1.98 2.23
C GLU A 285 -0.30 -0.52 2.23
N GLN A 286 0.50 -0.10 1.24
CA GLN A 286 0.93 1.29 1.08
C GLN A 286 -0.25 2.25 0.87
N TYR A 287 -1.25 1.86 0.07
CA TYR A 287 -2.46 2.66 -0.09
C TYR A 287 -3.24 2.78 1.23
N GLY A 288 -3.36 1.69 1.99
CA GLY A 288 -3.93 1.69 3.33
C GLY A 288 -3.19 2.64 4.27
N GLU A 289 -1.86 2.62 4.28
CA GLU A 289 -1.03 3.51 5.08
C GLU A 289 -1.18 4.99 4.69
N ILE A 290 -1.24 5.30 3.39
CA ILE A 290 -1.49 6.67 2.90
C ILE A 290 -2.86 7.16 3.35
N LEU A 291 -3.90 6.32 3.25
CA LEU A 291 -5.23 6.67 3.75
C LEU A 291 -5.20 6.95 5.25
N LEU A 292 -4.61 6.05 6.05
CA LEU A 292 -4.50 6.24 7.50
C LEU A 292 -3.74 7.52 7.86
N LYS A 293 -2.68 7.85 7.12
CA LYS A 293 -1.93 9.10 7.32
C LYS A 293 -2.78 10.33 7.01
N LYS A 294 -3.55 10.32 5.92
CA LYS A 294 -4.51 11.40 5.59
C LYS A 294 -5.52 11.58 6.71
N TRP A 295 -6.13 10.49 7.17
CA TRP A 295 -7.14 10.50 8.23
C TRP A 295 -6.57 10.89 9.60
N SER A 296 -5.32 10.55 9.90
CA SER A 296 -4.61 11.07 11.08
C SER A 296 -4.55 12.60 11.07
N GLY A 297 -4.24 13.21 9.92
CA GLY A 297 -4.24 14.66 9.76
C GLY A 297 -5.63 15.26 10.00
N THR A 298 -6.67 14.68 9.40
CA THR A 298 -8.06 15.13 9.58
C THR A 298 -8.50 15.03 11.04
N PHE A 299 -8.21 13.92 11.73
CA PHE A 299 -8.58 13.76 13.14
C PHE A 299 -7.86 14.75 14.05
N ARG A 300 -6.56 15.01 13.83
CA ARG A 300 -5.85 16.06 14.58
C ARG A 300 -6.46 17.43 14.37
N GLN A 301 -6.80 17.77 13.13
CA GLN A 301 -7.44 19.04 12.83
C GLN A 301 -8.79 19.18 13.54
N ILE A 302 -9.60 18.11 13.59
CA ILE A 302 -10.88 18.10 14.33
C ILE A 302 -10.64 18.32 15.82
N LEU A 303 -9.65 17.64 16.40
CA LEU A 303 -9.31 17.77 17.83
C LEU A 303 -8.80 19.16 18.17
N ASP A 304 -7.91 19.74 17.36
CA ASP A 304 -7.35 21.07 17.61
C ASP A 304 -8.36 22.22 17.41
N GLN A 305 -9.41 21.99 16.60
CA GLN A 305 -10.49 22.95 16.38
C GLN A 305 -11.66 22.78 17.36
N ASP A 306 -11.70 21.70 18.14
CA ASP A 306 -12.81 21.46 19.05
C ASP A 306 -12.72 22.37 20.28
N ASN A 307 -13.88 22.82 20.76
CA ASN A 307 -13.98 23.66 21.95
C ASN A 307 -14.21 22.85 23.23
N TYR A 308 -14.25 21.51 23.13
CA TYR A 308 -14.47 20.57 24.22
C TYR A 308 -15.61 21.00 25.18
N SER A 309 -16.72 21.46 24.59
CA SER A 309 -17.91 21.85 25.34
C SER A 309 -19.17 21.13 24.84
N PRO A 310 -20.15 20.86 25.72
CA PRO A 310 -21.46 20.32 25.32
C PRO A 310 -22.11 21.18 24.23
N ILE A 311 -22.62 20.56 23.16
CA ILE A 311 -23.22 21.31 22.05
C ILE A 311 -24.56 21.92 22.50
N PRO A 312 -24.71 23.26 22.53
CA PRO A 312 -26.01 23.89 22.76
C PRO A 312 -26.85 23.81 21.47
N VAL A 313 -28.11 23.46 21.62
CA VAL A 313 -29.06 23.30 20.53
C VAL A 313 -30.26 24.18 20.83
N SER A 314 -30.41 25.25 20.05
CA SER A 314 -31.46 26.24 20.29
C SER A 314 -32.72 25.95 19.48
N MET A 315 -32.59 25.21 18.38
CA MET A 315 -33.70 24.89 17.48
C MET A 315 -33.81 23.38 17.20
N GLU A 316 -35.02 22.93 16.84
CA GLU A 316 -35.27 21.53 16.48
C GLU A 316 -34.53 21.12 15.19
N GLU A 317 -34.36 22.04 14.24
CA GLU A 317 -33.63 21.78 13.00
C GLU A 317 -32.15 21.46 13.25
N GLU A 318 -31.51 22.20 14.17
CA GLU A 318 -30.13 21.94 14.61
C GLU A 318 -30.01 20.57 15.28
N TYR A 319 -30.99 20.21 16.13
CA TYR A 319 -31.05 18.89 16.76
C TYR A 319 -31.12 17.77 15.70
N ARG A 320 -32.03 17.90 14.73
CA ARG A 320 -32.20 16.92 13.65
C ARG A 320 -30.96 16.80 12.77
N CYS A 321 -30.26 17.91 12.52
CA CYS A 321 -29.00 17.89 11.76
C CYS A 321 -27.93 17.06 12.48
N ILE A 322 -27.78 17.23 13.80
CA ILE A 322 -26.78 16.51 14.59
C ILE A 322 -27.15 15.03 14.73
N VAL A 323 -28.41 14.71 15.04
CA VAL A 323 -28.89 13.32 15.14
C VAL A 323 -28.84 12.60 13.79
N GLY A 324 -28.98 13.33 12.68
CA GLY A 324 -28.75 12.78 11.33
C GLY A 324 -27.29 12.41 11.04
N GLN A 325 -26.34 13.11 11.66
CA GLN A 325 -24.90 12.82 11.52
C GLN A 325 -24.43 11.74 12.49
N PHE A 326 -24.95 11.74 13.71
CA PHE A 326 -24.56 10.82 14.78
C PHE A 326 -25.79 10.17 15.42
N PRO A 327 -25.87 8.83 15.46
CA PRO A 327 -27.02 8.13 16.04
C PRO A 327 -27.04 8.30 17.56
N PHE A 328 -27.83 9.26 18.03
CA PHE A 328 -28.03 9.55 19.45
C PHE A 328 -29.53 9.48 19.78
N GLN A 329 -29.86 8.76 20.85
CA GLN A 329 -31.23 8.63 21.36
C GLN A 329 -31.19 8.82 22.88
N ASP A 330 -31.87 9.86 23.36
CA ASP A 330 -32.06 10.12 24.77
C ASP A 330 -33.52 10.53 25.03
N PRO A 331 -34.35 9.62 25.57
CA PRO A 331 -35.78 9.87 25.77
C PRO A 331 -36.07 10.91 26.86
N GLU A 332 -35.11 11.23 27.73
CA GLU A 332 -35.26 12.28 28.74
C GLU A 332 -34.94 13.66 28.14
N LEU A 333 -33.88 13.74 27.32
CA LEU A 333 -33.50 14.96 26.61
C LEU A 333 -34.52 15.36 25.53
N GLU A 334 -35.18 14.38 24.91
CA GLU A 334 -36.23 14.63 23.92
C GLU A 334 -37.45 15.34 24.50
N LYS A 335 -37.79 15.08 25.77
CA LYS A 335 -38.94 15.69 26.46
C LYS A 335 -38.71 17.11 26.94
N LEU A 336 -37.46 17.56 27.04
CA LEU A 336 -37.15 18.92 27.50
C LEU A 336 -37.50 19.98 26.44
N PRO A 337 -37.88 21.22 26.84
CA PRO A 337 -38.01 22.34 25.90
C PRO A 337 -36.64 22.86 25.44
N TYR A 338 -36.59 23.53 24.29
CA TYR A 338 -35.38 24.20 23.81
C TYR A 338 -35.09 25.46 24.65
N PRO A 339 -33.82 25.83 24.88
CA PRO A 339 -32.59 25.24 24.34
C PRO A 339 -32.12 23.98 25.08
N LYS A 340 -31.74 22.95 24.32
CA LYS A 340 -31.19 21.69 24.82
C LYS A 340 -29.66 21.73 24.81
N LYS A 341 -29.01 20.90 25.62
CA LYS A 341 -27.56 20.70 25.56
C LYS A 341 -27.28 19.23 25.36
N LEU A 342 -26.60 18.90 24.26
CA LEU A 342 -26.12 17.54 24.03
C LEU A 342 -24.90 17.27 24.91
N PRO A 343 -24.77 16.08 25.51
CA PRO A 343 -23.72 15.78 26.47
C PRO A 343 -22.32 15.73 25.87
N PHE A 344 -22.20 15.53 24.56
CA PHE A 344 -20.93 15.48 23.82
C PHE A 344 -20.61 16.77 23.07
N SER A 345 -19.33 16.97 22.74
CA SER A 345 -18.87 18.09 21.91
C SER A 345 -18.91 17.78 20.41
N ALA A 346 -18.66 18.79 19.58
CA ALA A 346 -18.66 18.65 18.11
C ALA A 346 -17.64 17.64 17.59
N PHE A 347 -16.64 17.29 18.41
CA PHE A 347 -15.71 16.19 18.17
C PHE A 347 -16.42 14.87 17.84
N VAL A 348 -17.44 14.45 18.60
CA VAL A 348 -18.08 13.14 18.44
C VAL A 348 -18.74 12.95 17.08
N PRO A 349 -19.69 13.81 16.64
CA PRO A 349 -20.33 13.66 15.34
C PRO A 349 -19.32 13.81 14.19
N LYS A 350 -18.36 14.73 14.29
CA LYS A 350 -17.33 14.92 13.25
C LYS A 350 -16.46 13.67 13.09
N VAL A 351 -15.96 13.09 14.18
CA VAL A 351 -15.16 11.86 14.13
C VAL A 351 -15.98 10.70 13.57
N TYR A 352 -17.23 10.53 14.02
CA TYR A 352 -18.10 9.47 13.53
C TYR A 352 -18.34 9.56 12.02
N VAL A 353 -18.63 10.75 11.50
CA VAL A 353 -18.78 10.98 10.05
C VAL A 353 -17.47 10.67 9.32
N GLN A 354 -16.33 11.12 9.84
CA GLN A 354 -15.02 10.83 9.23
C GLN A 354 -14.69 9.33 9.21
N VAL A 355 -15.09 8.56 10.23
CA VAL A 355 -14.94 7.09 10.22
C VAL A 355 -15.82 6.46 9.14
N LYS A 356 -17.07 6.93 8.95
CA LYS A 356 -17.94 6.47 7.86
C LYS A 356 -17.37 6.80 6.48
N GLU A 357 -16.82 7.99 6.30
CA GLU A 357 -16.14 8.39 5.06
C GLU A 357 -14.90 7.52 4.77
N PHE A 358 -14.14 7.14 5.80
CA PHE A 358 -13.05 6.17 5.64
C PHE A 358 -13.56 4.80 5.19
N ILE A 359 -14.64 4.30 5.79
CA ILE A 359 -15.27 3.02 5.39
C ILE A 359 -15.70 3.07 3.92
N TYR A 360 -16.33 4.17 3.48
CA TYR A 360 -16.69 4.36 2.07
C TYR A 360 -15.46 4.43 1.16
N ALA A 361 -14.38 5.09 1.58
CA ALA A 361 -13.14 5.13 0.80
C ALA A 361 -12.51 3.72 0.64
N CYS A 362 -12.57 2.89 1.68
CA CYS A 362 -12.15 1.49 1.63
C CYS A 362 -13.04 0.67 0.69
N LEU A 363 -14.36 0.87 0.74
CA LEU A 363 -15.31 0.20 -0.16
C LEU A 363 -15.05 0.57 -1.61
N LYS A 364 -14.94 1.88 -1.91
CA LYS A 364 -14.70 2.38 -3.26
C LYS A 364 -13.38 1.85 -3.84
N PHE A 365 -12.37 1.66 -3.00
CA PHE A 365 -11.12 1.03 -3.42
C PHE A 365 -11.28 -0.48 -3.74
N SER A 366 -12.25 -1.16 -3.10
CA SER A 366 -12.51 -2.59 -3.34
C SER A 366 -13.39 -2.92 -4.53
N GLU A 367 -14.15 -1.95 -5.07
CA GLU A 367 -15.06 -2.18 -6.20
C GLU A 367 -14.33 -2.71 -7.44
N ASP A 368 -13.10 -2.25 -7.67
CA ASP A 368 -12.28 -2.63 -8.84
C ASP A 368 -11.43 -3.90 -8.62
N LEU A 369 -11.44 -4.48 -7.40
CA LEU A 369 -10.59 -5.63 -7.05
C LEU A 369 -11.23 -7.00 -7.33
N HIS A 370 -12.49 -7.04 -7.81
CA HIS A 370 -13.26 -8.26 -8.08
C HIS A 370 -13.27 -9.27 -6.90
N LEU A 371 -13.20 -8.76 -5.66
CA LEU A 371 -13.25 -9.57 -4.45
C LEU A 371 -14.68 -10.04 -4.16
N SER A 372 -14.81 -11.16 -3.45
CA SER A 372 -16.12 -11.59 -2.93
C SER A 372 -16.62 -10.61 -1.86
N SER A 373 -17.94 -10.50 -1.67
CA SER A 373 -18.52 -9.63 -0.64
C SER A 373 -17.95 -9.93 0.76
N THR A 374 -17.63 -11.20 1.04
CA THR A 374 -17.03 -11.64 2.32
C THR A 374 -15.60 -11.16 2.51
N GLU A 375 -14.79 -11.14 1.45
CA GLU A 375 -13.42 -10.61 1.51
C GLU A 375 -13.40 -9.09 1.62
N ILE A 376 -14.36 -8.41 0.98
CA ILE A 376 -14.57 -6.96 1.11
C ILE A 376 -14.95 -6.60 2.55
N ASP A 377 -15.88 -7.33 3.15
CA ASP A 377 -16.30 -7.12 4.54
C ASP A 377 -15.15 -7.31 5.54
N ASP A 378 -14.41 -8.42 5.43
CA ASP A 378 -13.26 -8.66 6.31
C ASP A 378 -12.15 -7.62 6.11
N MET A 379 -11.89 -7.19 4.87
CA MET A 379 -10.97 -6.09 4.59
C MET A 379 -11.41 -4.79 5.26
N ILE A 380 -12.66 -4.36 5.05
CA ILE A 380 -13.17 -3.10 5.62
C ILE A 380 -13.10 -3.14 7.15
N ARG A 381 -13.47 -4.26 7.77
CA ARG A 381 -13.40 -4.44 9.22
C ARG A 381 -11.96 -4.35 9.73
N LYS A 382 -11.01 -5.04 9.08
CA LYS A 382 -9.58 -4.97 9.43
C LYS A 382 -9.01 -3.55 9.27
N SER A 383 -9.28 -2.89 8.15
CA SER A 383 -8.83 -1.51 7.92
C SER A 383 -9.45 -0.52 8.90
N THR A 384 -10.74 -0.66 9.22
CA THR A 384 -11.43 0.18 10.22
C THR A 384 -10.88 -0.06 11.61
N ASN A 385 -10.57 -1.31 11.97
CA ASN A 385 -9.90 -1.63 13.22
C ASN A 385 -8.53 -0.97 13.32
N LEU A 386 -7.75 -0.94 12.24
CA LEU A 386 -6.45 -0.26 12.22
C LEU A 386 -6.61 1.27 12.34
N LEU A 387 -7.65 1.85 11.72
CA LEU A 387 -7.99 3.27 11.89
C LEU A 387 -8.29 3.58 13.37
N LEU A 388 -9.17 2.80 14.00
CA LEU A 388 -9.57 3.03 15.39
C LEU A 388 -8.40 2.80 16.36
N THR A 389 -7.84 1.60 16.36
CA THR A 389 -6.85 1.15 17.36
C THR A 389 -5.49 1.84 17.25
N ARG A 390 -5.06 2.20 16.04
CA ARG A 390 -3.75 2.85 15.82
C ARG A 390 -3.91 4.35 15.60
N THR A 391 -4.71 4.75 14.62
CA THR A 391 -4.72 6.14 14.15
C THR A 391 -5.49 7.06 15.10
N LEU A 392 -6.73 6.71 15.41
CA LEU A 392 -7.58 7.50 16.30
C LEU A 392 -7.05 7.45 17.74
N SER A 393 -6.61 6.27 18.21
CA SER A 393 -5.94 6.12 19.50
C SER A 393 -4.76 7.07 19.68
N ASN A 394 -3.84 7.13 18.69
CA ASN A 394 -2.71 8.05 18.73
C ASN A 394 -3.15 9.53 18.74
N CYS A 395 -4.23 9.87 18.03
CA CYS A 395 -4.76 11.23 18.04
C CYS A 395 -5.39 11.59 19.40
N LEU A 396 -6.10 10.65 20.04
CA LEU A 396 -6.65 10.82 21.39
C LEU A 396 -5.54 10.97 22.43
N GLN A 397 -4.51 10.14 22.37
CA GLN A 397 -3.35 10.27 23.26
C GLN A 397 -2.65 11.62 23.10
N TYR A 398 -2.54 12.13 21.86
CA TYR A 398 -2.03 13.46 21.59
C TYR A 398 -2.90 14.55 22.25
N ALA A 399 -4.22 14.44 22.14
CA ALA A 399 -5.14 15.39 22.75
C ALA A 399 -5.09 15.37 24.29
N ILE A 400 -4.99 14.19 24.90
CA ILE A 400 -4.94 14.02 26.36
C ILE A 400 -3.61 14.53 26.93
N LYS A 401 -2.47 14.22 26.31
CA LYS A 401 -1.12 14.56 26.81
C LYS A 401 -0.64 15.96 26.43
N LYS A 402 -1.51 16.80 25.88
CA LYS A 402 -1.15 18.18 25.51
C LYS A 402 -0.92 19.00 26.80
N LYS A 403 0.19 19.75 26.86
CA LYS A 403 0.69 20.38 28.11
C LYS A 403 -0.29 21.30 28.84
N ASN A 404 -1.30 21.83 28.16
CA ASN A 404 -2.22 22.84 28.70
C ASN A 404 -3.68 22.40 28.66
N VAL A 405 -3.95 21.08 28.72
CA VAL A 405 -5.32 20.60 28.73
C VAL A 405 -5.95 20.87 30.09
N GLY A 406 -7.11 21.52 30.09
CA GLY A 406 -7.87 21.80 31.30
C GLY A 406 -8.61 20.58 31.83
N LEU A 407 -8.88 20.54 33.14
CA LEU A 407 -9.68 19.47 33.76
C LEU A 407 -11.05 19.31 33.10
N ALA A 408 -11.72 20.41 32.75
CA ALA A 408 -13.01 20.38 32.04
C ALA A 408 -12.90 19.76 30.63
N GLU A 409 -11.79 20.00 29.93
CA GLU A 409 -11.54 19.42 28.60
C GLU A 409 -11.31 17.91 28.69
N LEU A 410 -10.53 17.45 29.69
CA LEU A 410 -10.33 16.01 29.95
C LEU A 410 -11.64 15.31 30.29
N VAL A 411 -12.49 15.93 31.12
CA VAL A 411 -13.83 15.44 31.43
C VAL A 411 -14.66 15.29 30.16
N GLN A 412 -14.65 16.30 29.30
CA GLN A 412 -15.40 16.24 28.06
C GLN A 412 -14.85 15.17 27.10
N ILE A 413 -13.53 14.97 27.04
CA ILE A 413 -12.92 13.87 26.28
C ILE A 413 -13.42 12.51 26.79
N ILE A 414 -13.53 12.30 28.10
CA ILE A 414 -14.09 11.05 28.66
C ILE A 414 -15.55 10.84 28.23
N ILE A 415 -16.38 11.88 28.32
CA ILE A 415 -17.79 11.80 27.90
C ILE A 415 -17.86 11.48 26.39
N ASN A 416 -17.07 12.19 25.59
CA ASN A 416 -17.01 12.00 24.15
C ASN A 416 -16.57 10.58 23.75
N THR A 417 -15.51 10.06 24.38
CA THR A 417 -15.04 8.68 24.13
C THR A 417 -16.08 7.65 24.55
N THR A 418 -16.89 7.90 25.58
CA THR A 418 -17.98 7.01 26.00
C THR A 418 -19.09 6.95 24.94
N HIS A 419 -19.47 8.08 24.34
CA HIS A 419 -20.43 8.09 23.24
C HIS A 419 -19.87 7.48 21.95
N LEU A 420 -18.58 7.68 21.65
CA LEU A 420 -17.92 7.00 20.52
C LEU A 420 -17.82 5.48 20.74
N GLU A 421 -17.55 5.03 21.98
CA GLU A 421 -17.58 3.62 22.37
C GLU A 421 -18.95 3.00 22.08
N GLN A 422 -20.02 3.64 22.52
CA GLN A 422 -21.39 3.22 22.22
C GLN A 422 -21.64 3.21 20.70
N SER A 423 -21.10 4.17 19.96
CA SER A 423 -21.33 4.26 18.52
C SER A 423 -20.74 3.12 17.68
N CYS A 424 -19.82 2.32 18.25
CA CYS A 424 -19.17 1.21 17.56
C CYS A 424 -20.18 0.18 17.02
N HIS A 425 -21.27 -0.08 17.75
CA HIS A 425 -22.27 -1.05 17.28
C HIS A 425 -23.02 -0.55 16.03
N PHE A 426 -23.23 0.78 15.91
CA PHE A 426 -23.83 1.36 14.70
C PHE A 426 -22.86 1.31 13.52
N LEU A 427 -21.54 1.43 13.76
CA LEU A 427 -20.53 1.23 12.72
C LEU A 427 -20.50 -0.22 12.24
N GLU A 428 -20.64 -1.20 13.13
CA GLU A 428 -20.73 -2.61 12.75
C GLU A 428 -21.97 -2.88 11.87
N GLY A 429 -23.14 -2.35 12.27
CA GLY A 429 -24.36 -2.44 11.48
C GLY A 429 -24.25 -1.72 10.13
N PHE A 430 -23.55 -0.58 10.10
CA PHE A 430 -23.30 0.17 8.88
C PHE A 430 -22.42 -0.60 7.88
N ILE A 431 -21.33 -1.22 8.35
CA ILE A 431 -20.48 -2.08 7.51
C ILE A 431 -21.32 -3.26 6.96
N SER A 432 -22.06 -3.95 7.83
CA SER A 432 -22.92 -5.07 7.44
C SER A 432 -23.99 -4.69 6.40
N ASN A 433 -24.60 -3.52 6.53
CA ASN A 433 -25.59 -3.01 5.57
C ASN A 433 -24.96 -2.70 4.21
N ILE A 434 -23.73 -2.21 4.18
CA ILE A 434 -23.02 -1.88 2.94
C ILE A 434 -22.53 -3.14 2.23
N THR A 435 -22.03 -4.12 2.98
CA THR A 435 -21.47 -5.37 2.42
C THR A 435 -22.54 -6.45 2.19
N ASN A 436 -23.78 -6.21 2.65
CA ASN A 436 -24.90 -7.16 2.67
C ASN A 436 -24.58 -8.47 3.43
N ILE A 437 -23.69 -8.41 4.42
CA ILE A 437 -23.30 -9.57 5.23
C ILE A 437 -23.82 -9.41 6.66
N PRO A 438 -24.60 -10.38 7.16
CA PRO A 438 -25.16 -10.30 8.50
C PRO A 438 -24.06 -10.37 9.58
N PRO A 439 -24.23 -9.62 10.68
CA PRO A 439 -23.23 -9.48 11.76
C PRO A 439 -22.96 -10.78 12.54
N ASP A 440 -23.87 -11.76 12.49
CA ASP A 440 -23.79 -13.03 13.24
C ASP A 440 -23.08 -14.17 12.48
N THR A 441 -22.34 -13.86 11.42
CA THR A 441 -21.54 -14.89 10.73
C THR A 441 -20.37 -15.29 11.63
N ILE A 442 -20.23 -16.58 11.95
CA ILE A 442 -19.29 -17.15 12.96
C ILE A 442 -17.81 -16.73 12.77
N ASN A 443 -17.44 -16.22 11.59
CA ASN A 443 -16.08 -15.76 11.23
C ASN A 443 -15.95 -14.23 11.01
N ALA A 444 -16.96 -13.42 11.36
CA ALA A 444 -16.89 -11.96 11.15
C ALA A 444 -16.01 -11.27 12.21
N THR A 445 -14.97 -10.57 11.76
CA THR A 445 -14.05 -9.81 12.62
C THR A 445 -14.80 -8.63 13.29
N LYS A 446 -15.05 -8.70 14.60
CA LYS A 446 -15.69 -7.59 15.34
C LYS A 446 -14.83 -6.33 15.35
N LEU A 447 -15.44 -5.17 15.55
CA LEU A 447 -14.70 -3.93 15.70
C LEU A 447 -14.08 -3.85 17.11
N TYR A 448 -12.76 -3.65 17.17
CA TYR A 448 -12.00 -3.46 18.42
C TYR A 448 -12.07 -2.01 18.94
N GLY A 449 -12.93 -1.17 18.35
CA GLY A 449 -13.11 0.23 18.76
C GLY A 449 -13.45 0.39 20.24
N MET A 450 -14.25 -0.53 20.81
CA MET A 450 -14.61 -0.49 22.23
C MET A 450 -13.40 -0.55 23.16
N ALA A 451 -12.45 -1.44 22.88
CA ALA A 451 -11.22 -1.56 23.68
C ALA A 451 -10.38 -0.28 23.58
N THR A 452 -10.23 0.27 22.37
CA THR A 452 -9.47 1.50 22.14
C THR A 452 -10.04 2.70 22.91
N PHE A 453 -11.35 2.90 22.86
CA PHE A 453 -11.97 4.01 23.57
C PHE A 453 -11.92 3.82 25.09
N LYS A 454 -12.00 2.57 25.58
CA LYS A 454 -11.80 2.24 26.98
C LYS A 454 -10.38 2.56 27.46
N ASP A 455 -9.36 2.21 26.68
CA ASP A 455 -7.95 2.51 27.00
C ASP A 455 -7.69 4.02 26.97
N ALA A 456 -8.23 4.74 25.98
CA ALA A 456 -8.16 6.19 25.91
C ALA A 456 -8.85 6.86 27.10
N ARG A 457 -10.03 6.34 27.52
CA ARG A 457 -10.73 6.80 28.72
C ARG A 457 -9.88 6.60 29.96
N HIS A 458 -9.27 5.43 30.15
CA HIS A 458 -8.41 5.18 31.31
C HIS A 458 -7.21 6.14 31.34
N THR A 459 -6.58 6.39 30.19
CA THR A 459 -5.49 7.36 30.08
C THR A 459 -5.95 8.78 30.46
N ALA A 460 -7.16 9.18 30.05
CA ALA A 460 -7.73 10.47 30.43
C ALA A 460 -8.08 10.55 31.93
N GLU A 461 -8.57 9.46 32.52
CA GLU A 461 -8.85 9.36 33.96
C GLU A 461 -7.57 9.54 34.79
N GLU A 462 -6.48 8.88 34.42
CA GLU A 462 -5.17 9.01 35.08
C GLU A 462 -4.64 10.46 35.00
N GLU A 463 -4.80 11.11 33.86
CA GLU A 463 -4.39 12.50 33.68
C GLU A 463 -5.24 13.46 34.54
N ILE A 464 -6.55 13.19 34.70
CA ILE A 464 -7.41 13.95 35.62
C ILE A 464 -6.88 13.85 37.05
N TYR A 465 -6.56 12.64 37.53
CA TYR A 465 -6.04 12.46 38.89
C TYR A 465 -4.72 13.20 39.08
N THR A 466 -3.83 13.12 38.09
CA THR A 466 -2.52 13.76 38.12
C THR A 466 -2.64 15.28 38.13
N ASN A 467 -3.45 15.86 37.23
CA ASN A 467 -3.66 17.30 37.12
C ASN A 467 -4.37 17.87 38.37
N LEU A 468 -5.36 17.14 38.90
CA LEU A 468 -6.06 17.51 40.13
C LEU A 468 -5.10 17.54 41.33
N ASN A 469 -4.25 16.52 41.49
CA ASN A 469 -3.25 16.47 42.55
C ASN A 469 -2.18 17.58 42.39
N GLN A 470 -1.72 17.84 41.16
CA GLN A 470 -0.82 18.97 40.89
C GLN A 470 -1.44 20.32 41.23
N LYS A 471 -2.75 20.49 40.98
CA LYS A 471 -3.47 21.71 41.36
C LYS A 471 -3.57 21.85 42.88
N ILE A 472 -3.86 20.76 43.59
CA ILE A 472 -3.82 20.74 45.06
C ILE A 472 -2.44 21.18 45.56
N ASP A 473 -1.35 20.63 45.00
CA ASP A 473 0.01 20.99 45.40
C ASP A 473 0.33 22.46 45.11
N GLN A 474 -0.16 23.03 44.00
CA GLN A 474 -0.01 24.46 43.69
C GLN A 474 -0.68 25.35 44.76
N PHE A 475 -1.86 24.97 45.25
CA PHE A 475 -2.51 25.70 46.36
C PHE A 475 -1.77 25.52 47.68
N LEU A 476 -1.26 24.31 47.95
CA LEU A 476 -0.51 24.03 49.18
C LEU A 476 0.84 24.78 49.23
N GLN A 477 1.45 25.09 48.10
CA GLN A 477 2.65 25.97 48.05
C GLN A 477 2.38 27.40 48.53
N LEU A 478 1.12 27.84 48.57
CA LEU A 478 0.71 29.14 49.12
C LEU A 478 0.54 29.11 50.64
N ALA A 479 0.71 27.96 51.28
CA ALA A 479 0.55 27.82 52.72
C ALA A 479 1.66 28.57 53.47
N ASP A 480 1.28 29.63 54.19
CA ASP A 480 2.17 30.43 55.03
C ASP A 480 1.79 30.26 56.50
N TYR A 481 2.18 29.12 57.09
CA TYR A 481 1.94 28.84 58.50
C TYR A 481 3.00 29.50 59.38
N ASP A 482 2.58 30.35 60.32
CA ASP A 482 3.42 30.73 61.44
C ASP A 482 3.46 29.58 62.47
N TRP A 483 4.41 28.67 62.29
CA TRP A 483 4.58 27.50 63.15
C TRP A 483 4.91 27.84 64.62
N ILE A 484 5.26 29.09 64.93
CA ILE A 484 5.63 29.55 66.28
C ILE A 484 4.46 30.31 66.96
N ALA A 485 3.34 30.51 66.25
CA ALA A 485 2.19 31.26 66.73
C ALA A 485 1.67 30.79 68.10
N PRO A 486 1.54 31.68 69.11
CA PRO A 486 1.14 31.30 70.46
C PRO A 486 -0.33 30.92 70.58
N GLN A 487 -1.18 31.35 69.65
CA GLN A 487 -2.62 31.07 69.61
C GLN A 487 -3.05 30.79 68.17
N ALA A 488 -4.10 29.98 68.01
CA ALA A 488 -4.73 29.78 66.71
C ALA A 488 -5.50 31.04 66.28
N GLY A 489 -5.66 31.19 64.96
CA GLY A 489 -6.58 32.15 64.38
C GLY A 489 -8.04 31.80 64.67
N SER A 490 -8.96 32.68 64.24
CA SER A 490 -10.41 32.49 64.42
C SER A 490 -11.07 31.70 63.28
N GLN A 491 -10.40 31.60 62.13
CA GLN A 491 -10.90 30.98 60.90
C GLN A 491 -9.83 30.08 60.28
N ALA A 492 -10.26 29.19 59.39
CA ALA A 492 -9.35 28.40 58.59
C ALA A 492 -8.53 29.30 57.64
N SER A 493 -7.38 28.80 57.22
CA SER A 493 -6.44 29.50 56.36
C SER A 493 -7.07 29.82 54.99
N ASP A 494 -6.84 31.04 54.48
CA ASP A 494 -7.48 31.53 53.25
C ASP A 494 -7.17 30.63 52.03
N TYR A 495 -5.92 30.19 51.89
CA TYR A 495 -5.50 29.30 50.79
C TYR A 495 -6.30 28.00 50.75
N LEU A 496 -6.71 27.48 51.92
CA LEU A 496 -7.46 26.24 52.03
C LEU A 496 -8.93 26.45 51.68
N SER A 497 -9.49 27.58 52.08
CA SER A 497 -10.84 27.98 51.69
C SER A 497 -10.95 28.13 50.17
N ASP A 498 -9.95 28.74 49.52
CA ASP A 498 -9.86 28.85 48.07
C ASP A 498 -9.69 27.48 47.40
N LEU A 499 -8.86 26.60 47.97
CA LEU A 499 -8.69 25.22 47.47
C LEU A 499 -10.01 24.43 47.55
N ILE A 500 -10.74 24.52 48.65
CA ILE A 500 -12.04 23.84 48.83
C ILE A 500 -13.05 24.41 47.83
N ALA A 501 -13.10 25.73 47.63
CA ALA A 501 -13.96 26.35 46.62
C ALA A 501 -13.62 25.86 45.21
N PHE A 502 -12.33 25.76 44.87
CA PHE A 502 -11.86 25.19 43.60
C PHE A 502 -12.28 23.72 43.44
N LEU A 503 -12.11 22.88 44.46
CA LEU A 503 -12.51 21.47 44.43
C LEU A 503 -14.02 21.33 44.27
N CYS A 504 -14.83 22.10 44.99
CA CYS A 504 -16.28 22.15 44.83
C CYS A 504 -16.69 22.52 43.40
N SER A 505 -16.08 23.58 42.84
CA SER A 505 -16.36 23.99 41.46
C SER A 505 -15.93 22.93 40.43
N THR A 506 -14.83 22.22 40.69
CA THR A 506 -14.32 21.18 39.79
C THR A 506 -15.20 19.93 39.83
N PHE A 507 -15.58 19.46 41.02
CA PHE A 507 -16.45 18.29 41.17
C PHE A 507 -17.87 18.53 40.68
N ALA A 508 -18.35 19.78 40.68
CA ALA A 508 -19.60 20.15 40.03
C ALA A 508 -19.57 19.90 38.51
N VAL A 509 -18.42 20.02 37.84
CA VAL A 509 -18.26 19.65 36.42
C VAL A 509 -18.23 18.13 36.24
N PHE A 510 -17.73 17.40 37.24
CA PHE A 510 -17.61 15.94 37.22
C PHE A 510 -18.94 15.21 37.43
N THR A 511 -20.03 15.89 37.73
CA THR A 511 -21.37 15.25 37.81
C THR A 511 -21.80 14.63 36.48
N ASN A 512 -21.20 15.08 35.37
CA ASN A 512 -21.44 14.53 34.03
C ASN A 512 -20.54 13.31 33.71
N LEU A 513 -19.60 12.96 34.58
CA LEU A 513 -18.77 11.76 34.44
C LEU A 513 -19.50 10.51 34.93
N PRO A 514 -19.05 9.31 34.51
CA PRO A 514 -19.47 8.07 35.14
C PRO A 514 -19.22 8.12 36.65
N GLY A 515 -20.23 7.78 37.46
CA GLY A 515 -20.18 7.97 38.92
C GLY A 515 -18.97 7.34 39.61
N LYS A 516 -18.50 6.19 39.12
CA LYS A 516 -17.27 5.55 39.64
C LYS A 516 -16.01 6.38 39.43
N VAL A 517 -15.87 7.03 38.27
CA VAL A 517 -14.70 7.85 37.94
C VAL A 517 -14.67 9.11 38.81
N ALA A 518 -15.81 9.79 38.95
CA ALA A 518 -15.93 10.97 39.79
C ALA A 518 -15.66 10.64 41.27
N GLN A 519 -16.13 9.50 41.76
CA GLN A 519 -15.84 9.00 43.11
C GLN A 519 -14.34 8.71 43.30
N THR A 520 -13.71 8.01 42.36
CA THR A 520 -12.27 7.72 42.43
C THR A 520 -11.44 9.00 42.38
N ALA A 521 -11.80 9.98 41.54
CA ALA A 521 -11.15 11.29 41.49
C ALA A 521 -11.24 12.02 42.83
N CYS A 522 -12.44 12.05 43.42
CA CYS A 522 -12.68 12.69 44.71
C CYS A 522 -11.91 12.00 45.86
N MET A 523 -11.91 10.67 45.90
CA MET A 523 -11.16 9.90 46.89
C MET A 523 -9.65 10.12 46.73
N SER A 524 -9.14 10.12 45.49
CA SER A 524 -7.73 10.41 45.18
C SER A 524 -7.33 11.80 45.67
N ALA A 525 -8.13 12.82 45.35
CA ALA A 525 -7.91 14.21 45.78
C ALA A 525 -7.90 14.36 47.31
N CYS A 526 -8.90 13.79 48.01
CA CYS A 526 -8.96 13.85 49.47
C CYS A 526 -7.79 13.13 50.13
N LYS A 527 -7.40 11.97 49.61
CA LYS A 527 -6.24 11.21 50.11
C LYS A 527 -4.92 11.97 49.85
N HIS A 528 -4.76 12.53 48.66
CA HIS A 528 -3.60 13.36 48.32
C HIS A 528 -3.52 14.58 49.23
N LEU A 529 -4.62 15.32 49.37
CA LEU A 529 -4.72 16.47 50.29
C LEU A 529 -4.36 16.10 51.74
N SER A 530 -4.92 15.02 52.28
CA SER A 530 -4.61 14.51 53.62
C SER A 530 -3.12 14.18 53.78
N THR A 531 -2.54 13.51 52.78
CA THR A 531 -1.12 13.11 52.78
C THR A 531 -0.20 14.34 52.67
N SER A 532 -0.51 15.28 51.78
CA SER A 532 0.28 16.50 51.60
C SER A 532 0.19 17.43 52.81
N LEU A 533 -0.98 17.55 53.46
CA LEU A 533 -1.11 18.27 54.73
C LEU A 533 -0.26 17.64 55.84
N LEU A 534 -0.24 16.32 55.93
CA LEU A 534 0.65 15.62 56.87
C LEU A 534 2.12 15.87 56.55
N GLN A 535 2.50 15.90 55.27
CA GLN A 535 3.86 16.20 54.84
C GLN A 535 4.26 17.63 55.19
N LEU A 536 3.41 18.63 54.94
CA LEU A 536 3.64 20.03 55.35
C LEU A 536 3.96 20.16 56.85
N LEU A 537 3.26 19.41 57.70
CA LEU A 537 3.51 19.39 59.14
C LEU A 537 4.86 18.75 59.51
N LEU A 538 5.36 17.82 58.69
CA LEU A 538 6.55 17.02 58.96
C LEU A 538 7.80 17.48 58.19
N GLU A 539 7.66 18.45 57.28
CA GLU A 539 8.73 18.97 56.44
C GLU A 539 10.00 19.34 57.22
N ALA A 540 11.17 19.08 56.64
CA ALA A 540 12.46 19.29 57.30
C ALA A 540 12.71 20.76 57.68
N ASP A 541 12.12 21.70 56.94
CA ASP A 541 12.24 23.13 57.18
C ASP A 541 11.44 23.60 58.41
N VAL A 542 10.38 22.87 58.76
CA VAL A 542 9.59 23.13 59.98
C VAL A 542 10.33 22.60 61.20
N ARG A 543 11.23 23.41 61.76
CA ARG A 543 12.04 23.01 62.93
C ARG A 543 11.27 22.98 64.25
N GLN A 544 10.24 23.81 64.38
CA GLN A 544 9.53 24.03 65.63
C GLN A 544 8.04 24.19 65.35
N VAL A 545 7.21 23.49 66.13
CA VAL A 545 5.75 23.60 66.06
C VAL A 545 5.22 23.96 67.44
N SER A 546 4.47 25.06 67.52
CA SER A 546 3.79 25.52 68.72
C SER A 546 2.39 24.88 68.83
N MET A 547 1.81 24.87 70.04
CA MET A 547 0.45 24.37 70.23
C MET A 547 -0.60 25.27 69.53
N GLY A 548 -0.35 26.58 69.43
CA GLY A 548 -1.24 27.51 68.72
C GLY A 548 -1.26 27.25 67.20
N ALA A 549 -0.09 27.06 66.60
CA ALA A 549 0.00 26.65 65.19
C ALA A 549 -0.65 25.28 64.92
N LEU A 550 -0.45 24.31 65.82
CA LEU A 550 -1.10 22.99 65.69
C LEU A 550 -2.63 23.08 65.78
N GLN A 551 -3.14 24.00 66.62
CA GLN A 551 -4.58 24.27 66.70
C GLN A 551 -5.12 24.96 65.45
N GLN A 552 -4.36 25.87 64.82
CA GLN A 552 -4.72 26.46 63.53
C GLN A 552 -4.79 25.37 62.44
N PHE A 553 -3.76 24.54 62.35
CA PHE A 553 -3.74 23.40 61.44
C PHE A 553 -4.90 22.42 61.69
N ASN A 554 -5.33 22.26 62.96
CA ASN A 554 -6.51 21.47 63.29
C ASN A 554 -7.83 22.09 62.80
N LEU A 555 -7.95 23.43 62.76
CA LEU A 555 -9.10 24.10 62.14
C LEU A 555 -9.15 23.83 60.64
N ASP A 556 -7.99 23.89 59.99
CA ASP A 556 -7.83 23.61 58.55
C ASP A 556 -8.24 22.17 58.21
N VAL A 557 -7.77 21.17 58.96
CA VAL A 557 -8.20 19.77 58.77
C VAL A 557 -9.69 19.58 59.05
N LYS A 558 -10.30 20.32 59.99
CA LYS A 558 -11.75 20.27 60.23
C LYS A 558 -12.56 20.82 59.05
N GLU A 559 -12.07 21.83 58.33
CA GLU A 559 -12.72 22.30 57.10
C GLU A 559 -12.64 21.25 55.99
N CYS A 560 -11.48 20.59 55.81
CA CYS A 560 -11.34 19.47 54.88
C CYS A 560 -12.33 18.32 55.17
N GLU A 561 -12.53 18.00 56.45
CA GLU A 561 -13.54 17.00 56.85
C GLU A 561 -14.97 17.46 56.64
N ARG A 562 -15.25 18.75 56.84
CA ARG A 562 -16.57 19.31 56.53
C ARG A 562 -16.86 19.19 55.04
N PHE A 563 -15.88 19.51 54.20
CA PHE A 563 -15.94 19.27 52.76
C PHE A 563 -16.19 17.79 52.44
N ALA A 564 -15.46 16.87 53.06
CA ALA A 564 -15.64 15.44 52.84
C ALA A 564 -17.03 14.92 53.27
N ARG A 565 -17.59 15.45 54.37
CA ARG A 565 -18.93 15.11 54.86
C ARG A 565 -20.04 15.70 53.99
N ALA A 566 -19.79 16.83 53.33
CA ALA A 566 -20.76 17.46 52.44
C ALA A 566 -21.09 16.59 51.20
N GLY A 567 -20.27 15.58 50.90
CA GLY A 567 -20.52 14.67 49.78
C GLY A 567 -20.40 15.38 48.43
N PRO A 568 -19.21 15.87 48.04
CA PRO A 568 -19.02 16.68 46.84
C PRO A 568 -19.39 15.97 45.54
N VAL A 569 -19.42 14.63 45.54
CA VAL A 569 -19.81 13.79 44.40
C VAL A 569 -20.87 12.77 44.87
N PRO A 570 -21.94 12.53 44.08
CA PRO A 570 -22.95 11.54 44.44
C PRO A 570 -22.43 10.09 44.41
N GLY A 571 -23.01 9.25 45.29
CA GLY A 571 -22.81 7.80 45.29
C GLY A 571 -21.75 7.26 46.25
N PHE A 572 -21.17 8.09 47.12
CA PHE A 572 -20.46 7.59 48.31
C PHE A 572 -21.45 7.02 49.33
N GLN A 573 -21.07 5.91 49.98
CA GLN A 573 -21.83 5.34 51.09
C GLN A 573 -21.34 5.93 52.42
N GLY A 574 -22.21 6.63 53.14
CA GLY A 574 -21.93 7.17 54.47
C GLY A 574 -20.63 7.98 54.56
N ASP A 575 -19.85 7.74 55.61
CA ASP A 575 -18.62 8.47 55.94
C ASP A 575 -17.37 7.95 55.21
N THR A 576 -17.51 7.25 54.08
CA THR A 576 -16.36 6.65 53.37
C THR A 576 -15.28 7.67 52.99
N LEU A 577 -15.67 8.89 52.60
CA LEU A 577 -14.71 9.94 52.25
C LEU A 577 -13.90 10.43 53.47
N LEU A 578 -14.49 10.37 54.66
CA LEU A 578 -13.81 10.76 55.91
C LEU A 578 -12.67 9.79 56.26
N LEU A 579 -12.71 8.55 55.75
CA LEU A 579 -11.62 7.60 55.91
C LEU A 579 -10.31 8.08 55.26
N ALA A 580 -10.35 9.01 54.30
CA ALA A 580 -9.14 9.60 53.73
C ALA A 580 -8.38 10.50 54.73
N PHE A 581 -9.09 11.08 55.70
CA PHE A 581 -8.54 12.01 56.70
C PHE A 581 -8.31 11.36 58.07
N ILE A 582 -8.73 10.10 58.26
CA ILE A 582 -8.72 9.44 59.57
C ILE A 582 -7.32 9.35 60.19
N ASP A 583 -6.29 9.12 59.38
CA ASP A 583 -4.90 9.01 59.83
C ASP A 583 -4.42 10.35 60.41
N LEU A 584 -4.72 11.46 59.71
CA LEU A 584 -4.39 12.82 60.14
C LEU A 584 -5.22 13.25 61.35
N ARG A 585 -6.52 12.93 61.37
CA ARG A 585 -7.43 13.24 62.49
C ARG A 585 -6.99 12.56 63.77
N GLN A 586 -6.71 11.25 63.73
CA GLN A 586 -6.27 10.51 64.91
C GLN A 586 -4.92 11.05 65.44
N LEU A 587 -4.00 11.43 64.54
CA LEU A 587 -2.75 12.07 64.92
C LEU A 587 -3.03 13.42 65.63
N LEU A 588 -3.83 14.31 65.03
CA LEU A 588 -4.12 15.61 65.64
C LEU A 588 -4.89 15.51 66.95
N ASP A 589 -5.81 14.56 67.08
CA ASP A 589 -6.57 14.34 68.31
C ASP A 589 -5.66 13.87 69.45
N LEU A 590 -4.69 12.99 69.18
CA LEU A 590 -3.69 12.56 70.16
C LEU A 590 -2.90 13.74 70.74
N PHE A 591 -2.48 14.67 69.87
CA PHE A 591 -1.70 15.84 70.28
C PHE A 591 -2.55 16.97 70.88
N THR A 592 -3.81 17.11 70.46
CA THR A 592 -4.72 18.15 70.96
C THR A 592 -5.31 17.76 72.33
N GLN A 593 -5.70 16.48 72.50
CA GLN A 593 -6.26 15.95 73.75
C GLN A 593 -5.16 15.52 74.75
N TRP A 594 -3.92 15.33 74.27
CA TRP A 594 -2.78 14.91 75.09
C TRP A 594 -2.92 13.49 75.69
N ASP A 595 -3.65 12.60 75.00
CA ASP A 595 -4.05 11.25 75.43
C ASP A 595 -2.94 10.17 75.27
N TRP A 596 -1.69 10.49 75.59
CA TRP A 596 -0.55 9.58 75.37
C TRP A 596 -0.61 8.31 76.23
N SER A 597 -1.22 8.37 77.41
CA SER A 597 -1.40 7.20 78.29
C SER A 597 -2.26 6.12 77.64
N THR A 598 -3.38 6.53 77.04
CA THR A 598 -4.30 5.63 76.31
C THR A 598 -3.65 5.09 75.04
N TYR A 599 -2.95 5.94 74.28
CA TYR A 599 -2.26 5.50 73.06
C TYR A 599 -1.22 4.42 73.36
N LEU A 600 -0.35 4.63 74.35
CA LEU A 600 0.72 3.68 74.69
C LEU A 600 0.21 2.38 75.33
N ALA A 601 -0.86 2.44 76.11
CA ALA A 601 -1.43 1.27 76.79
C ALA A 601 -2.20 0.34 75.83
N ASP A 602 -2.92 0.94 74.87
CA ASP A 602 -3.74 0.19 73.91
C ASP A 602 -3.05 0.01 72.55
N TYR A 603 -1.80 0.43 72.41
CA TYR A 603 -1.04 0.30 71.17
C TYR A 603 -0.96 -1.18 70.72
N GLY A 604 -1.29 -1.44 69.45
CA GLY A 604 -1.32 -2.80 68.88
C GLY A 604 -2.58 -3.61 69.16
N ARG A 605 -3.55 -3.09 69.94
CA ARG A 605 -4.85 -3.74 70.16
C ARG A 605 -5.87 -3.32 69.09
N PRO A 606 -6.74 -4.24 68.61
CA PRO A 606 -7.77 -3.90 67.62
C PRO A 606 -8.84 -2.94 68.15
N THR A 607 -8.94 -2.76 69.48
CA THR A 607 -9.85 -1.82 70.16
C THR A 607 -9.23 -0.44 70.40
N CYS A 608 -8.02 -0.17 69.89
CA CYS A 608 -7.31 1.07 70.14
C CYS A 608 -8.00 2.27 69.47
N LYS A 609 -8.20 3.36 70.22
CA LYS A 609 -8.78 4.64 69.73
C LYS A 609 -7.93 5.27 68.61
N TYR A 610 -6.62 5.08 68.63
CA TYR A 610 -5.63 5.70 67.73
C TYR A 610 -4.90 4.66 66.86
N LEU A 611 -5.64 3.67 66.33
CA LEU A 611 -5.10 2.53 65.58
C LEU A 611 -4.29 2.94 64.33
N ARG A 612 -4.58 4.09 63.71
CA ARG A 612 -3.96 4.54 62.46
C ARG A 612 -2.72 5.41 62.66
N VAL A 613 -2.42 5.79 63.91
CA VAL A 613 -1.28 6.67 64.21
C VAL A 613 0.01 5.87 64.20
N ASN A 614 0.89 6.18 63.25
CA ASN A 614 2.23 5.59 63.17
C ASN A 614 3.16 6.20 64.24
N PRO A 615 3.83 5.38 65.08
CA PRO A 615 4.75 5.86 66.12
C PRO A 615 5.89 6.72 65.59
N HIS A 616 6.40 6.44 64.38
CA HIS A 616 7.48 7.23 63.77
C HIS A 616 7.00 8.65 63.45
N THR A 617 5.82 8.78 62.87
CA THR A 617 5.17 10.06 62.55
C THR A 617 4.86 10.86 63.82
N ALA A 618 4.33 10.19 64.85
CA ALA A 618 4.09 10.79 66.15
C ALA A 618 5.38 11.24 66.84
N LEU A 619 6.45 10.45 66.77
CA LEU A 619 7.75 10.83 67.33
C LEU A 619 8.32 12.06 66.62
N ALA A 620 8.29 12.11 65.29
CA ALA A 620 8.80 13.23 64.50
C ALA A 620 8.10 14.55 64.84
N LEU A 621 6.77 14.53 64.97
CA LEU A 621 5.99 15.71 65.39
C LEU A 621 6.29 16.11 66.84
N LEU A 622 6.39 15.14 67.74
CA LEU A 622 6.69 15.39 69.16
C LEU A 622 8.09 16.00 69.36
N GLU A 623 9.07 15.60 68.55
CA GLU A 623 10.41 16.20 68.55
C GLU A 623 10.40 17.66 68.06
N LYS A 624 9.62 17.98 67.02
CA LYS A 624 9.42 19.37 66.56
C LYS A 624 8.73 20.25 67.62
N MET A 625 7.79 19.70 68.39
CA MET A 625 7.15 20.44 69.49
C MET A 625 8.06 20.61 70.71
N LYS A 626 8.99 19.67 70.93
CA LYS A 626 9.96 19.71 72.03
C LYS A 626 10.97 20.86 71.88
N ASP A 627 11.42 21.16 70.66
CA ASP A 627 12.43 22.19 70.43
C ASP A 627 11.88 23.62 70.61
N THR A 628 10.57 23.84 70.43
CA THR A 628 9.88 25.11 70.76
C THR A 628 10.04 25.46 72.25
N SER A 629 9.94 24.46 73.13
CA SER A 629 10.08 24.63 74.59
C SER A 629 11.53 24.94 75.01
N ARG A 630 12.52 24.41 74.27
CA ARG A 630 13.95 24.58 74.59
C ARG A 630 14.49 26.00 74.38
N LYS A 631 13.96 26.78 73.43
CA LYS A 631 14.40 28.19 73.24
C LYS A 631 13.82 29.14 74.30
N ASN A 632 12.68 28.80 74.89
CA ASN A 632 12.13 29.51 76.05
C ASN A 632 12.87 29.19 77.38
N ASN A 633 13.88 28.30 77.37
CA ASN A 633 14.58 27.83 78.57
C ASN A 633 15.32 28.89 79.37
N VAL A 634 15.68 30.04 78.80
CA VAL A 634 16.38 31.08 79.56
C VAL A 634 15.47 31.66 80.65
N PHE A 635 14.14 31.61 80.47
CA PHE A 635 13.16 32.06 81.46
C PHE A 635 12.27 30.93 82.04
N ALA A 636 12.23 29.75 81.41
CA ALA A 636 11.43 28.60 81.88
C ALA A 636 11.91 28.00 83.22
N GLN A 637 13.14 28.29 83.67
CA GLN A 637 13.63 27.91 85.00
C GLN A 637 12.75 28.45 86.15
N PHE A 638 11.89 29.45 85.90
CA PHE A 638 11.05 30.09 86.92
C PHE A 638 9.58 29.65 86.89
N ARG A 639 9.12 28.82 85.95
CA ARG A 639 7.71 28.35 85.87
C ARG A 639 7.58 26.84 86.07
N LYS A 640 6.89 26.41 87.14
CA LYS A 640 6.73 24.99 87.53
C LYS A 640 5.94 24.18 86.48
N ASN A 641 4.86 24.75 85.94
CA ASN A 641 3.99 24.09 84.95
C ASN A 641 4.69 23.79 83.61
N GLU A 642 5.69 24.58 83.22
CA GLU A 642 6.41 24.42 81.95
C GLU A 642 7.46 23.31 82.05
N ARG A 643 8.10 23.17 83.23
CA ARG A 643 9.02 22.06 83.55
C ARG A 643 8.32 20.71 83.61
N ASP A 644 7.13 20.63 84.20
CA ASP A 644 6.39 19.37 84.30
C ASP A 644 5.88 18.90 82.93
N LYS A 645 5.43 19.84 82.07
CA LYS A 645 5.13 19.55 80.65
C LYS A 645 6.35 19.05 79.88
N GLN A 646 7.51 19.66 80.08
CA GLN A 646 8.74 19.24 79.40
C GLN A 646 9.18 17.82 79.81
N LYS A 647 9.09 17.48 81.10
CA LYS A 647 9.36 16.13 81.61
C LYS A 647 8.39 15.10 81.02
N LEU A 648 7.13 15.48 80.84
CA LEU A 648 6.11 14.62 80.25
C LEU A 648 6.43 14.33 78.78
N ILE A 649 6.77 15.37 77.99
CA ILE A 649 7.23 15.21 76.60
C ILE A 649 8.46 14.29 76.53
N ASP A 650 9.47 14.51 77.40
CA ASP A 650 10.69 13.71 77.41
C ASP A 650 10.44 12.23 77.79
N THR A 651 9.46 11.98 78.66
CA THR A 651 9.04 10.62 79.03
C THR A 651 8.37 9.91 77.86
N VAL A 652 7.42 10.60 77.20
CA VAL A 652 6.70 10.05 76.04
C VAL A 652 7.65 9.78 74.87
N VAL A 653 8.60 10.69 74.58
CA VAL A 653 9.63 10.49 73.54
C VAL A 653 10.45 9.22 73.81
N LYS A 654 10.88 8.99 75.06
CA LYS A 654 11.61 7.76 75.43
C LYS A 654 10.76 6.51 75.23
N GLN A 655 9.50 6.55 75.66
CA GLN A 655 8.57 5.43 75.52
C GLN A 655 8.27 5.11 74.05
N LEU A 656 8.10 6.12 73.19
CA LEU A 656 7.91 5.94 71.75
C LEU A 656 9.15 5.37 71.06
N ARG A 657 10.35 5.86 71.40
CA ARG A 657 11.61 5.31 70.86
C ARG A 657 11.81 3.85 71.26
N ASN A 658 11.49 3.50 72.50
CA ASN A 658 11.51 2.11 72.95
C ASN A 658 10.51 1.28 72.15
N LEU A 659 9.25 1.72 72.02
CA LEU A 659 8.23 1.04 71.20
C LEU A 659 8.67 0.79 69.75
N ILE A 660 9.29 1.79 69.12
CA ILE A 660 9.83 1.68 67.75
C ILE A 660 10.94 0.64 67.70
N SER A 661 11.86 0.64 68.67
CA SER A 661 12.95 -0.34 68.72
C SER A 661 12.43 -1.77 68.89
N THR A 662 11.36 -1.98 69.65
CA THR A 662 10.70 -3.28 69.82
C THR A 662 9.93 -3.74 68.58
N GLN A 663 9.61 -2.86 67.64
CA GLN A 663 8.97 -3.22 66.36
C GLN A 663 9.98 -3.60 65.27
N GLN A 664 11.24 -3.16 65.38
CA GLN A 664 12.31 -3.44 64.41
C GLN A 664 13.11 -4.71 64.75
N SER A 665 13.03 -5.17 66.00
CA SER A 665 13.50 -6.47 66.48
C SER A 665 12.46 -7.56 66.26
#